data_AF-A0A1Q3EEY1-F1
#
_entry.id   AF-A0A1Q3EEY1-F1
#
_cell.length_a   1.000
_cell.length_b   1.000
_cell.length_c   1.000
_cell.angle_alpha   90.00
_cell.angle_beta   90.00
_cell.angle_gamma   90.00
#
_symmetry.space_group_name_H-M   'P 1'
#
loop_
_entity.id
_entity.type
_entity.pdbx_description
1 polymer ?
#
loop_
_entity_poly.entity_id
_entity_poly.type
_entity_poly.pdbx_seq_one_letter_code
_entity_poly.pdbx_strand_id
1 'polypeptide(L)'
;MKEEVNKSCYRKARKQLKILVVGCGLGGLAAAYALGRAGHSIIVVESSPSIGEVGAGIQVCPNLSRILAKWGLVHKLKSIAERDKPTWFTFHRYDTGEVLGMSRLEGKLDRDHGAPWYVVHRADLYDMLFAKASPYMDLRMESKVVSLHFEQPFGPCAILQTGEVIFADLIVGADGINSVVRNYVTGQTEIPLSVPTGDLAYRVVLPTRTFVDDPQLRHLVDEPRIRCWIGPGRHVVGYCIRNRKEYNMVLVKPGDGHSYSWTAEGNLEEIRDGFHEWDPCVQKLLSRAESVLESKLLICRPLKTWIHSSGRAVLLGDSCHPMLPYRAQGSAMAIEDAVVLGNLFSRISDNSQIPDLLKAYEGLRHARASATQAASARNRSVYHLPDGLEQEKRDAAMKLAMEEELLNYEWSKDGDPPSVFGNRNRDNPNAWSDKNKNAEQFDYDPDTAVDEWRLLPFEFWTERRQRAMESHERIQAACDFLLQSPPGEINDVLNDVRNIISDDELLQEGIVPALKRYNLAQFITVDVPETNHQSIISEAARLSTGSEDEEAQERWLDPRSKKSFVFDHIALEASDPQPFEPNEDFETFRVALEKASLNYLLAHFHDGVSSAFSNQTTPNQFILQVVANKYNPTNFWSGRWRSEYIVDLNDHTIKGTILVNVHYYEQGNVQLSTTHSISIALPPAIVTASPESAGTKILALIETEEGKYQNSLNDTYHEMSEKTFKSLRRALPMTRSKLDWEKVLGYKLGAELSSSKGAFTSGSS
;
A
#
# COMPACT_ATOMS: atom_id res chain seq x y z
N MET A 1 30.00 21.27 -29.01
CA MET A 1 30.58 19.96 -29.36
C MET A 1 29.61 19.29 -30.32
N LYS A 2 30.11 18.79 -31.45
CA LYS A 2 29.35 18.41 -32.66
C LYS A 2 28.17 17.46 -32.38
N GLU A 3 27.05 17.72 -33.05
CA GLU A 3 25.90 16.83 -33.18
C GLU A 3 26.32 15.51 -33.86
N GLU A 4 26.62 14.49 -33.06
CA GLU A 4 26.28 13.11 -33.42
C GLU A 4 24.97 12.79 -32.72
N VAL A 5 23.85 13.22 -33.33
CA VAL A 5 22.55 12.62 -33.04
C VAL A 5 22.68 11.16 -33.48
N ASN A 6 22.95 10.29 -32.50
CA ASN A 6 22.97 8.86 -32.67
C ASN A 6 21.60 8.47 -33.25
N LYS A 7 21.53 8.29 -34.57
CA LYS A 7 20.39 7.72 -35.28
C LYS A 7 20.28 6.29 -34.79
N SER A 8 19.68 6.09 -33.61
CA SER A 8 19.20 4.77 -33.21
C SER A 8 18.25 4.33 -34.31
N CYS A 9 18.71 3.38 -35.12
CA CYS A 9 17.97 2.83 -36.24
C CYS A 9 16.80 2.05 -35.63
N TYR A 10 15.68 2.72 -35.44
CA TYR A 10 14.49 2.11 -34.88
C TYR A 10 14.05 0.94 -35.77
N ARG A 11 13.93 -0.23 -35.15
CA ARG A 11 13.55 -1.47 -35.84
C ARG A 11 12.15 -1.32 -36.43
N LYS A 12 11.97 -1.83 -37.65
CA LYS A 12 10.65 -2.05 -38.25
C LYS A 12 10.34 -3.54 -38.27
N ALA A 13 9.07 -3.86 -38.01
CA ALA A 13 8.55 -5.21 -38.08
C ALA A 13 8.70 -5.79 -39.49
N ARG A 14 8.94 -7.10 -39.57
CA ARG A 14 8.91 -7.84 -40.85
C ARG A 14 7.48 -8.06 -41.31
N LYS A 15 6.55 -8.23 -40.36
CA LYS A 15 5.12 -8.36 -40.61
C LYS A 15 4.40 -7.08 -40.19
N GLN A 16 3.81 -6.38 -41.15
CA GLN A 16 2.89 -5.30 -40.86
C GLN A 16 1.56 -5.88 -40.34
N LEU A 17 1.04 -5.26 -39.27
CA LEU A 17 -0.25 -5.57 -38.67
C LEU A 17 -1.18 -4.38 -38.86
N LYS A 18 -2.48 -4.63 -38.93
CA LYS A 18 -3.53 -3.62 -38.77
C LYS A 18 -3.92 -3.57 -37.29
N ILE A 19 -3.64 -2.47 -36.62
CA ILE A 19 -3.90 -2.31 -35.18
C ILE A 19 -4.96 -1.24 -34.98
N LEU A 20 -6.01 -1.59 -34.26
CA LEU A 20 -7.04 -0.65 -33.82
C LEU A 20 -6.72 -0.19 -32.40
N VAL A 21 -6.52 1.11 -32.21
CA VAL A 21 -6.38 1.74 -30.90
C VAL A 21 -7.70 2.43 -30.56
N VAL A 22 -8.32 2.05 -29.45
CA VAL A 22 -9.57 2.63 -28.97
C VAL A 22 -9.25 3.68 -27.92
N GLY A 23 -9.48 4.96 -28.25
CA GLY A 23 -9.15 6.13 -27.43
C GLY A 23 -7.94 6.91 -27.93
N CYS A 24 -8.09 8.23 -28.05
CA CYS A 24 -7.05 9.15 -28.54
C CYS A 24 -6.50 10.07 -27.42
N GLY A 25 -6.45 9.57 -26.17
CA GLY A 25 -5.77 10.23 -25.06
C GLY A 25 -4.25 10.11 -25.13
N LEU A 26 -3.53 10.57 -24.09
CA LEU A 26 -2.06 10.53 -24.04
C LEU A 26 -1.48 9.13 -24.31
N GLY A 27 -2.07 8.08 -23.72
CA GLY A 27 -1.67 6.69 -23.94
C GLY A 27 -1.94 6.20 -25.37
N GLY A 28 -3.12 6.53 -25.93
CA GLY A 28 -3.50 6.16 -27.30
C GLY A 28 -2.61 6.82 -28.35
N LEU A 29 -2.30 8.11 -28.20
CA LEU A 29 -1.35 8.83 -29.06
C LEU A 29 0.06 8.25 -28.98
N ALA A 30 0.52 7.94 -27.77
CA ALA A 30 1.81 7.29 -27.57
C ALA A 30 1.86 5.91 -28.24
N ALA A 31 0.79 5.11 -28.09
CA ALA A 31 0.69 3.79 -28.71
C ALA A 31 0.68 3.90 -30.24
N ALA A 32 -0.09 4.83 -30.80
CA ALA A 32 -0.13 5.09 -32.23
C ALA A 32 1.23 5.49 -32.79
N TYR A 33 1.96 6.39 -32.10
CA TYR A 33 3.31 6.76 -32.50
C TYR A 33 4.28 5.58 -32.42
N ALA A 34 4.32 4.85 -31.29
CA ALA A 34 5.28 3.79 -31.06
C ALA A 34 5.06 2.59 -32.00
N LEU A 35 3.81 2.14 -32.16
CA LEU A 35 3.45 1.02 -33.03
C LEU A 35 3.52 1.41 -34.52
N GLY A 36 3.09 2.62 -34.89
CA GLY A 36 3.19 3.08 -36.26
C GLY A 36 4.65 3.25 -36.70
N ARG A 37 5.52 3.72 -35.80
CA ARG A 37 6.98 3.72 -36.05
C ARG A 37 7.59 2.34 -36.21
N ALA A 38 7.05 1.35 -35.50
CA ALA A 38 7.42 -0.05 -35.67
C ALA A 38 6.98 -0.62 -37.04
N GLY A 39 6.21 0.13 -37.83
CA GLY A 39 5.82 -0.22 -39.20
C GLY A 39 4.40 -0.77 -39.34
N HIS A 40 3.60 -0.73 -38.28
CA HIS A 40 2.21 -1.18 -38.31
C HIS A 40 1.26 -0.13 -38.90
N SER A 41 0.11 -0.57 -39.42
CA SER A 41 -0.97 0.29 -39.87
C SER A 41 -1.91 0.55 -38.70
N ILE A 42 -2.01 1.81 -38.27
CA ILE A 42 -2.74 2.18 -37.06
C ILE A 42 -4.04 2.89 -37.43
N ILE A 43 -5.16 2.41 -36.88
CA ILE A 43 -6.42 3.14 -36.85
C ILE A 43 -6.65 3.56 -35.40
N VAL A 44 -6.87 4.85 -35.16
CA VAL A 44 -7.26 5.37 -33.84
C VAL A 44 -8.71 5.81 -33.92
N VAL A 45 -9.55 5.32 -33.01
CA VAL A 45 -10.94 5.78 -32.89
C VAL A 45 -11.13 6.56 -31.60
N GLU A 46 -11.75 7.72 -31.69
CA GLU A 46 -12.06 8.60 -30.56
C GLU A 46 -13.54 8.94 -30.55
N SER A 47 -14.16 8.87 -29.37
CA SER A 47 -15.57 9.18 -29.16
C SER A 47 -15.89 10.68 -29.18
N SER A 48 -14.92 11.53 -28.81
CA SER A 48 -15.07 12.99 -28.80
C SER A 48 -15.29 13.57 -30.22
N PRO A 49 -16.08 14.65 -30.36
CA PRO A 49 -16.23 15.36 -31.64
C PRO A 49 -15.05 16.27 -31.97
N SER A 50 -14.24 16.65 -30.99
CA SER A 50 -13.12 17.59 -31.18
C SER A 50 -11.82 17.05 -30.62
N ILE A 51 -10.72 17.35 -31.33
CA ILE A 51 -9.36 17.06 -30.89
C ILE A 51 -8.97 18.07 -29.81
N GLY A 52 -8.33 17.58 -28.77
CA GLY A 52 -7.75 18.40 -27.72
C GLY A 52 -8.04 17.88 -26.33
N GLU A 53 -7.30 18.43 -25.38
CA GLU A 53 -7.48 18.19 -23.96
C GLU A 53 -7.77 19.53 -23.29
N VAL A 54 -8.90 19.62 -22.59
CA VAL A 54 -9.12 20.68 -21.61
C VAL A 54 -8.58 20.16 -20.30
N GLY A 55 -7.72 20.93 -19.64
CA GLY A 55 -7.11 20.41 -18.44
C GLY A 55 -6.24 21.41 -17.72
N ALA A 56 -5.60 20.90 -16.68
CA ALA A 56 -4.74 21.66 -15.80
C ALA A 56 -3.28 21.22 -15.99
N GLY A 57 -2.43 21.57 -15.04
CA GLY A 57 -1.05 21.11 -14.98
C GLY A 57 -0.94 19.58 -14.92
N ILE A 58 0.08 19.05 -15.59
CA ILE A 58 0.53 17.67 -15.50
C ILE A 58 2.04 17.62 -15.31
N GLN A 59 2.52 16.63 -14.57
CA GLN A 59 3.93 16.48 -14.26
C GLN A 59 4.58 15.47 -15.20
N VAL A 60 5.76 15.82 -15.69
CA VAL A 60 6.59 15.07 -16.64
C VAL A 60 7.89 14.74 -15.93
N CYS A 61 7.85 13.65 -15.16
CA CYS A 61 8.97 13.15 -14.34
C CYS A 61 10.10 12.58 -15.22
N PRO A 62 11.31 12.29 -14.65
CA PRO A 62 12.49 11.88 -15.42
C PRO A 62 12.28 10.66 -16.35
N ASN A 63 11.53 9.64 -15.91
CA ASN A 63 11.18 8.48 -16.74
C ASN A 63 10.43 8.90 -18.02
N LEU A 64 9.49 9.84 -17.92
CA LEU A 64 8.76 10.35 -19.08
C LEU A 64 9.57 11.35 -19.90
N SER A 65 10.25 12.30 -19.26
CA SER A 65 11.04 13.32 -19.98
C SER A 65 12.18 12.69 -20.80
N ARG A 66 12.77 11.60 -20.32
CA ARG A 66 13.73 10.77 -21.07
C ARG A 66 13.12 10.15 -22.33
N ILE A 67 11.90 9.61 -22.24
CA ILE A 67 11.17 9.09 -23.42
C ILE A 67 10.89 10.22 -24.42
N LEU A 68 10.38 11.36 -23.96
CA LEU A 68 10.10 12.51 -24.83
C LEU A 68 11.39 13.04 -25.49
N ALA A 69 12.51 13.05 -24.77
CA ALA A 69 13.82 13.40 -25.33
C ALA A 69 14.25 12.42 -26.42
N LYS A 70 14.13 11.10 -26.20
CA LYS A 70 14.35 10.06 -27.23
C LYS A 70 13.45 10.26 -28.45
N TRP A 71 12.24 10.79 -28.26
CA TRP A 71 11.31 11.11 -29.36
C TRP A 71 11.61 12.46 -30.05
N GLY A 72 12.67 13.15 -29.66
CA GLY A 72 13.09 14.43 -30.24
C GLY A 72 12.20 15.61 -29.83
N LEU A 73 11.44 15.48 -28.73
CA LEU A 73 10.51 16.51 -28.25
C LEU A 73 11.15 17.49 -27.25
N VAL A 74 12.44 17.30 -26.92
CA VAL A 74 13.16 18.10 -25.91
C VAL A 74 13.11 19.60 -26.20
N HIS A 75 13.33 20.03 -27.44
CA HIS A 75 13.33 21.46 -27.78
C HIS A 75 11.95 22.10 -27.54
N LYS A 76 10.88 21.38 -27.92
CA LYS A 76 9.51 21.85 -27.70
C LYS A 76 9.19 21.89 -26.21
N LEU A 77 9.60 20.89 -25.44
CA LEU A 77 9.41 20.84 -23.99
C LEU A 77 10.09 22.03 -23.28
N LYS A 78 11.35 22.31 -23.64
CA LYS A 78 12.06 23.50 -23.16
C LYS A 78 11.35 24.79 -23.55
N SER A 79 10.88 24.91 -24.78
CA SER A 79 10.18 26.12 -25.24
C SER A 79 8.92 26.45 -24.43
N ILE A 80 8.24 25.45 -23.84
CA ILE A 80 7.00 25.64 -23.09
C ILE A 80 7.18 25.68 -21.57
N ALA A 81 8.22 25.03 -21.02
CA ALA A 81 8.35 24.80 -19.58
C ALA A 81 9.77 24.92 -19.01
N GLU A 82 10.75 25.46 -19.76
CA GLU A 82 12.12 25.64 -19.24
C GLU A 82 12.15 26.48 -17.95
N ARG A 83 11.32 27.53 -17.87
CA ARG A 83 11.24 28.40 -16.68
C ARG A 83 10.45 27.79 -15.52
N ASP A 84 9.76 26.68 -15.76
CA ASP A 84 8.90 26.00 -14.78
C ASP A 84 9.53 24.73 -14.21
N LYS A 85 10.73 24.35 -14.66
CA LYS A 85 11.46 23.22 -14.07
C LYS A 85 11.52 23.42 -12.55
N PRO A 86 10.94 22.49 -11.78
CA PRO A 86 10.79 22.70 -10.36
C PRO A 86 12.15 22.58 -9.69
N THR A 87 12.48 23.54 -8.84
CA THR A 87 13.74 23.52 -8.09
C THR A 87 13.66 22.60 -6.89
N TRP A 88 12.48 22.57 -6.26
CA TRP A 88 12.20 21.83 -5.03
C TRP A 88 10.77 21.27 -5.07
N PHE A 89 10.59 20.09 -4.47
CA PHE A 89 9.31 19.62 -3.98
C PHE A 89 9.21 20.00 -2.50
N THR A 90 8.11 20.63 -2.09
CA THR A 90 7.94 21.15 -0.74
C THR A 90 6.61 20.72 -0.15
N PHE A 91 6.63 20.19 1.08
CA PHE A 91 5.44 19.88 1.86
C PHE A 91 5.18 21.01 2.85
N HIS A 92 3.92 21.40 2.96
CA HIS A 92 3.45 22.48 3.82
C HIS A 92 2.33 21.99 4.72
N ARG A 93 2.31 22.47 5.97
CA ARG A 93 1.19 22.24 6.88
C ARG A 93 -0.04 23.00 6.37
N TYR A 94 -1.20 22.34 6.37
CA TYR A 94 -2.39 22.86 5.68
C TYR A 94 -2.89 24.20 6.20
N ASP A 95 -2.81 24.48 7.50
CA ASP A 95 -3.42 25.64 8.16
C ASP A 95 -2.47 26.86 8.24
N THR A 96 -1.19 26.60 8.47
CA THR A 96 -0.16 27.60 8.80
C THR A 96 0.77 27.88 7.64
N GLY A 97 0.84 26.98 6.65
CA GLY A 97 1.80 27.07 5.55
C GLY A 97 3.24 26.71 5.93
N GLU A 98 3.48 26.28 7.19
CA GLU A 98 4.80 25.88 7.68
C GLU A 98 5.41 24.80 6.77
N VAL A 99 6.67 24.96 6.38
CA VAL A 99 7.37 23.95 5.59
C VAL A 99 7.66 22.73 6.46
N LEU A 100 7.06 21.60 6.12
CA LEU A 100 7.22 20.32 6.80
C LEU A 100 8.33 19.47 6.17
N GLY A 101 8.61 19.64 4.89
CA GLY A 101 9.60 18.83 4.19
C GLY A 101 10.02 19.44 2.85
N MET A 102 11.27 19.21 2.44
CA MET A 102 11.78 19.65 1.15
C MET A 102 12.62 18.55 0.48
N SER A 103 12.49 18.42 -0.83
CA SER A 103 13.32 17.55 -1.67
C SER A 103 13.86 18.33 -2.84
N ARG A 104 15.19 18.36 -2.99
CA ARG A 104 15.84 19.05 -4.11
C ARG A 104 15.54 18.32 -5.40
N LEU A 105 15.15 19.05 -6.44
CA LEU A 105 14.91 18.50 -7.77
C LEU A 105 15.92 19.05 -8.79
N GLU A 106 16.24 20.34 -8.70
CA GLU A 106 17.17 21.01 -9.62
C GLU A 106 18.59 20.41 -9.56
N GLY A 107 19.09 19.98 -10.72
CA GLY A 107 20.41 19.40 -10.92
C GLY A 107 20.55 17.98 -10.37
N LYS A 108 19.86 17.66 -9.27
CA LYS A 108 19.87 16.34 -8.63
C LYS A 108 19.27 15.27 -9.55
N LEU A 109 18.09 15.52 -10.11
CA LEU A 109 17.40 14.53 -10.93
C LEU A 109 18.08 14.28 -12.28
N ASP A 110 18.59 15.34 -12.91
CA ASP A 110 19.37 15.23 -14.14
C ASP A 110 20.62 14.35 -13.93
N ARG A 111 21.31 14.54 -12.79
CA ARG A 111 22.50 13.77 -12.44
C ARG A 111 22.17 12.32 -12.06
N ASP A 112 21.17 12.13 -11.20
CA ASP A 112 20.88 10.83 -10.58
C ASP A 112 20.04 9.93 -11.51
N HIS A 113 19.17 10.51 -12.35
CA HIS A 113 18.20 9.77 -13.19
C HIS A 113 18.32 10.10 -14.70
N GLY A 114 19.29 10.92 -15.10
CA GLY A 114 19.63 11.20 -16.49
C GLY A 114 18.64 12.11 -17.26
N ALA A 115 17.63 12.66 -16.59
CA ALA A 115 16.69 13.59 -17.21
C ALA A 115 16.00 14.51 -16.17
N PRO A 116 15.65 15.75 -16.54
CA PRO A 116 14.97 16.69 -15.63
C PRO A 116 13.49 16.37 -15.45
N TRP A 117 12.91 16.90 -14.37
CA TRP A 117 11.47 16.97 -14.15
C TRP A 117 10.91 18.24 -14.80
N TYR A 118 9.85 18.12 -15.59
CA TYR A 118 9.07 19.28 -16.08
C TYR A 118 7.64 19.27 -15.53
N VAL A 119 7.04 20.44 -15.42
CA VAL A 119 5.60 20.60 -15.22
C VAL A 119 5.06 21.39 -16.40
N VAL A 120 3.97 20.90 -17.00
CA VAL A 120 3.43 21.43 -18.26
C VAL A 120 1.92 21.52 -18.19
N HIS A 121 1.30 22.31 -19.06
CA HIS A 121 -0.14 22.21 -19.26
C HIS A 121 -0.47 20.89 -19.99
N ARG A 122 -1.50 20.16 -19.56
CA ARG A 122 -1.86 18.86 -20.18
C ARG A 122 -2.12 18.96 -21.69
N ALA A 123 -2.80 20.02 -22.12
CA ALA A 123 -3.03 20.31 -23.54
C ALA A 123 -1.71 20.44 -24.34
N ASP A 124 -0.68 21.07 -23.77
CA ASP A 124 0.58 21.27 -24.48
C ASP A 124 1.32 19.93 -24.67
N LEU A 125 1.25 19.03 -23.68
CA LEU A 125 1.77 17.66 -23.81
C LEU A 125 0.97 16.86 -24.83
N TYR A 126 -0.37 16.99 -24.81
CA TYR A 126 -1.24 16.35 -25.78
C TYR A 126 -0.90 16.78 -27.21
N ASP A 127 -0.80 18.08 -27.48
CA ASP A 127 -0.49 18.62 -28.80
C ASP A 127 0.88 18.15 -29.31
N MET A 128 1.87 18.06 -28.41
CA MET A 128 3.19 17.52 -28.73
C MET A 128 3.12 16.05 -29.17
N LEU A 129 2.36 15.23 -28.44
CA LEU A 129 2.18 13.82 -28.76
C LEU A 129 1.34 13.64 -30.02
N PHE A 130 0.28 14.43 -30.17
CA PHE A 130 -0.59 14.43 -31.34
C PHE A 130 0.22 14.72 -32.60
N ALA A 131 0.94 15.85 -32.64
CA ALA A 131 1.77 16.21 -33.79
C ALA A 131 2.82 15.14 -34.13
N LYS A 132 3.29 14.39 -33.12
CA LYS A 132 4.23 13.29 -33.30
C LYS A 132 3.57 12.02 -33.86
N ALA A 133 2.34 11.73 -33.43
CA ALA A 133 1.59 10.53 -33.78
C ALA A 133 0.80 10.65 -35.09
N SER A 134 0.30 11.84 -35.44
CA SER A 134 -0.57 12.05 -36.62
C SER A 134 -0.04 11.46 -37.93
N PRO A 135 1.27 11.53 -38.25
CA PRO A 135 1.78 10.94 -39.49
C PRO A 135 1.72 9.40 -39.54
N TYR A 136 1.42 8.74 -38.42
CA TYR A 136 1.47 7.30 -38.24
C TYR A 136 0.09 6.65 -38.04
N MET A 137 -0.99 7.44 -38.03
CA MET A 137 -2.33 6.96 -37.71
C MET A 137 -3.40 7.47 -38.67
N ASP A 138 -4.40 6.61 -38.95
CA ASP A 138 -5.72 7.01 -39.44
C ASP A 138 -6.61 7.34 -38.24
N LEU A 139 -6.82 8.62 -37.97
CA LEU A 139 -7.63 9.08 -36.84
C LEU A 139 -9.08 9.29 -37.25
N ARG A 140 -9.99 8.63 -36.53
CA ARG A 140 -11.44 8.76 -36.69
C ARG A 140 -12.07 9.31 -35.42
N MET A 141 -12.56 10.53 -35.50
CA MET A 141 -13.32 11.20 -34.43
C MET A 141 -14.79 10.74 -34.46
N GLU A 142 -15.57 11.09 -33.45
CA GLU A 142 -17.00 10.70 -33.32
C GLU A 142 -17.25 9.19 -33.47
N SER A 143 -16.23 8.38 -33.21
CA SER A 143 -16.17 6.94 -33.47
C SER A 143 -16.21 6.17 -32.15
N LYS A 144 -17.34 6.26 -31.45
CA LYS A 144 -17.55 5.55 -30.18
C LYS A 144 -17.68 4.05 -30.41
N VAL A 145 -16.78 3.25 -29.84
CA VAL A 145 -16.90 1.78 -29.83
C VAL A 145 -17.99 1.35 -28.85
N VAL A 146 -18.90 0.49 -29.29
CA VAL A 146 -20.01 -0.04 -28.48
C VAL A 146 -19.96 -1.55 -28.30
N SER A 147 -19.28 -2.28 -29.19
CA SER A 147 -19.09 -3.73 -29.06
C SER A 147 -17.76 -4.18 -29.65
N LEU A 148 -17.24 -5.30 -29.14
CA LEU A 148 -16.02 -5.96 -29.60
C LEU A 148 -16.27 -7.45 -29.80
N HIS A 149 -15.69 -8.02 -30.86
CA HIS A 149 -15.74 -9.45 -31.15
C HIS A 149 -14.34 -9.96 -31.49
N PHE A 150 -13.94 -11.09 -30.92
CA PHE A 150 -12.56 -11.60 -31.06
C PHE A 150 -12.44 -12.94 -31.80
N GLU A 151 -13.56 -13.65 -32.00
CA GLU A 151 -13.61 -14.99 -32.59
C GLU A 151 -14.34 -14.98 -33.95
N GLN A 152 -13.94 -14.06 -34.84
CA GLN A 152 -14.52 -13.94 -36.18
C GLN A 152 -13.58 -14.52 -37.24
N PRO A 153 -14.10 -15.04 -38.37
CA PRO A 153 -13.29 -15.60 -39.46
C PRO A 153 -12.25 -14.61 -40.02
N PHE A 154 -12.51 -13.31 -39.90
CA PHE A 154 -11.69 -12.22 -40.44
C PHE A 154 -10.82 -11.52 -39.38
N GLY A 155 -10.71 -12.08 -38.17
CA GLY A 155 -9.96 -11.49 -37.06
C GLY A 155 -10.82 -10.62 -36.13
N PRO A 156 -10.24 -10.05 -35.05
CA PRO A 156 -10.99 -9.25 -34.10
C PRO A 156 -11.56 -7.98 -34.76
N CYS A 157 -12.74 -7.54 -34.30
CA CYS A 157 -13.37 -6.34 -34.79
C CYS A 157 -14.03 -5.51 -33.67
N ALA A 158 -14.17 -4.22 -33.93
CA ALA A 158 -14.94 -3.29 -33.13
C ALA A 158 -16.16 -2.80 -33.92
N ILE A 159 -17.30 -2.70 -33.25
CA ILE A 159 -18.53 -2.12 -33.79
C ILE A 159 -18.66 -0.71 -33.20
N LEU A 160 -18.79 0.29 -34.08
CA LEU A 160 -19.01 1.68 -33.70
C LEU A 160 -20.50 1.94 -33.43
N GLN A 161 -20.80 3.01 -32.71
CA GLN A 161 -22.17 3.46 -32.45
C GLN A 161 -22.98 3.71 -33.74
N THR A 162 -22.30 4.03 -34.84
CA THR A 162 -22.89 4.20 -36.19
C THR A 162 -23.31 2.87 -36.83
N GLY A 163 -22.88 1.73 -36.28
CA GLY A 163 -23.03 0.40 -36.87
C GLY A 163 -21.87 -0.02 -37.78
N GLU A 164 -20.89 0.86 -38.04
CA GLU A 164 -19.68 0.50 -38.80
C GLU A 164 -18.87 -0.57 -38.06
N VAL A 165 -18.33 -1.53 -38.81
CA VAL A 165 -17.47 -2.61 -38.28
C VAL A 165 -16.03 -2.40 -38.74
N ILE A 166 -15.11 -2.26 -37.79
CA ILE A 166 -13.68 -2.09 -38.05
C ILE A 166 -12.94 -3.38 -37.68
N PHE A 167 -12.39 -4.06 -38.68
CA PHE A 167 -11.54 -5.24 -38.50
C PHE A 167 -10.06 -4.86 -38.27
N ALA A 168 -9.38 -5.62 -37.43
CA ALA A 168 -7.96 -5.46 -37.11
C ALA A 168 -7.29 -6.83 -36.85
N ASP A 169 -5.96 -6.88 -36.78
CA ASP A 169 -5.19 -8.03 -36.28
C ASP A 169 -5.05 -8.00 -34.75
N LEU A 170 -5.07 -6.80 -34.16
CA LEU A 170 -4.92 -6.53 -32.73
C LEU A 170 -5.76 -5.31 -32.34
N ILE A 171 -6.44 -5.39 -31.20
CA ILE A 171 -7.16 -4.27 -30.58
C ILE A 171 -6.41 -3.82 -29.32
N VAL A 172 -6.15 -2.52 -29.21
CA VAL A 172 -5.45 -1.90 -28.09
C VAL A 172 -6.44 -0.96 -27.38
N GLY A 173 -6.80 -1.29 -26.15
CA GLY A 173 -7.68 -0.48 -25.32
C GLY A 173 -6.93 0.63 -24.61
N ALA A 174 -7.11 1.85 -25.09
CA ALA A 174 -6.55 3.10 -24.53
C ALA A 174 -7.68 4.07 -24.12
N ASP A 175 -8.87 3.53 -23.85
CA ASP A 175 -10.15 4.22 -23.64
C ASP A 175 -10.39 4.63 -22.18
N GLY A 176 -9.30 4.68 -21.40
CA GLY A 176 -9.24 5.31 -20.09
C GLY A 176 -10.03 4.61 -18.99
N ILE A 177 -10.34 5.36 -17.95
CA ILE A 177 -10.86 4.80 -16.69
C ILE A 177 -12.25 4.16 -16.84
N ASN A 178 -13.03 4.54 -17.86
CA ASN A 178 -14.34 3.98 -18.17
C ASN A 178 -14.28 2.99 -19.34
N SER A 179 -13.13 2.31 -19.48
CA SER A 179 -12.83 1.43 -20.61
C SER A 179 -13.92 0.39 -20.89
N VAL A 180 -14.44 0.42 -22.11
CA VAL A 180 -15.28 -0.63 -22.69
C VAL A 180 -14.42 -1.84 -23.01
N VAL A 181 -13.21 -1.64 -23.55
CA VAL A 181 -12.30 -2.75 -23.91
C VAL A 181 -11.94 -3.60 -22.69
N ARG A 182 -11.74 -2.97 -21.52
CA ARG A 182 -11.45 -3.66 -20.26
C ARG A 182 -12.52 -4.67 -19.91
N ASN A 183 -13.81 -4.30 -20.03
CA ASN A 183 -14.92 -5.18 -19.67
C ASN A 183 -14.89 -6.50 -20.44
N TYR A 184 -14.52 -6.44 -21.73
CA TYR A 184 -14.33 -7.63 -22.56
C TYR A 184 -13.08 -8.42 -22.16
N VAL A 185 -11.94 -7.75 -21.93
CA VAL A 185 -10.68 -8.39 -21.52
C VAL A 185 -10.83 -9.16 -20.21
N THR A 186 -11.54 -8.57 -19.23
CA THR A 186 -11.70 -9.17 -17.89
C THR A 186 -12.91 -10.09 -17.77
N GLY A 187 -13.77 -10.17 -18.80
CA GLY A 187 -15.02 -10.92 -18.76
C GLY A 187 -16.02 -10.40 -17.71
N GLN A 188 -15.91 -9.13 -17.31
CA GLN A 188 -16.79 -8.52 -16.31
C GLN A 188 -17.60 -7.40 -16.96
N THR A 189 -18.89 -7.65 -17.15
CA THR A 189 -19.82 -6.72 -17.81
C THR A 189 -20.83 -6.07 -16.87
N GLU A 190 -20.97 -6.56 -15.64
CA GLU A 190 -22.07 -6.18 -14.74
C GLU A 190 -21.66 -5.25 -13.59
N ILE A 191 -20.41 -5.30 -13.13
CA ILE A 191 -19.91 -4.49 -12.01
C ILE A 191 -18.73 -3.62 -12.49
N PRO A 192 -18.77 -2.29 -12.32
CA PRO A 192 -17.64 -1.43 -12.62
C PRO A 192 -16.40 -1.82 -11.81
N LEU A 193 -15.32 -2.15 -12.52
CA LEU A 193 -14.02 -2.50 -11.92
C LEU A 193 -13.32 -1.32 -11.25
N SER A 194 -13.66 -0.09 -11.65
CA SER A 194 -13.20 1.14 -11.01
C SER A 194 -14.14 1.53 -9.86
N VAL A 195 -13.58 1.68 -8.66
CA VAL A 195 -14.33 2.00 -7.44
C VAL A 195 -14.07 3.46 -7.05
N PRO A 196 -15.11 4.23 -6.69
CA PRO A 196 -14.91 5.56 -6.11
C PRO A 196 -14.09 5.49 -4.83
N THR A 197 -13.13 6.40 -4.69
CA THR A 197 -12.30 6.48 -3.47
C THR A 197 -12.96 7.24 -2.32
N GLY A 198 -14.09 7.89 -2.59
CA GLY A 198 -14.71 8.88 -1.72
C GLY A 198 -14.06 10.27 -1.82
N ASP A 199 -13.06 10.45 -2.68
CA ASP A 199 -12.40 11.74 -2.92
C ASP A 199 -12.79 12.36 -4.27
N LEU A 200 -12.82 13.69 -4.28
CA LEU A 200 -12.94 14.53 -5.46
C LEU A 200 -11.64 15.29 -5.68
N ALA A 201 -11.25 15.45 -6.94
CA ALA A 201 -10.16 16.32 -7.35
C ALA A 201 -10.69 17.53 -8.11
N TYR A 202 -10.32 18.70 -7.61
CA TYR A 202 -10.63 20.00 -8.16
C TYR A 202 -9.39 20.61 -8.80
N ARG A 203 -9.53 21.24 -9.96
CA ARG A 203 -8.41 21.83 -10.69
C ARG A 203 -8.70 23.28 -11.02
N VAL A 204 -7.73 24.13 -10.69
CA VAL A 204 -7.78 25.57 -10.91
C VAL A 204 -6.50 25.98 -11.64
N VAL A 205 -6.64 26.85 -12.64
CA VAL A 205 -5.51 27.46 -13.33
C VAL A 205 -5.67 28.97 -13.23
N LEU A 206 -4.69 29.65 -12.65
CA LEU A 206 -4.72 31.09 -12.38
C LEU A 206 -3.68 31.81 -13.25
N PRO A 207 -4.03 32.92 -13.93
CA PRO A 207 -3.05 33.69 -14.67
C PRO A 207 -2.12 34.45 -13.71
N THR A 208 -0.81 34.16 -13.71
CA THR A 208 0.15 34.70 -12.73
C THR A 208 0.33 36.22 -12.80
N ARG A 209 -0.12 36.87 -13.88
CA ARG A 209 -0.19 38.34 -13.97
C ARG A 209 -1.00 38.98 -12.85
N THR A 210 -1.94 38.24 -12.25
CA THR A 210 -2.75 38.73 -11.12
C THR A 210 -2.01 38.67 -9.78
N PHE A 211 -0.81 38.08 -9.74
CA PHE A 211 -0.01 37.90 -8.52
C PHE A 211 1.00 39.02 -8.32
N VAL A 212 1.21 39.89 -9.32
CA VAL A 212 2.32 40.86 -9.37
C VAL A 212 2.29 41.84 -8.21
N ASP A 213 1.09 42.32 -7.86
CA ASP A 213 0.90 43.32 -6.80
C ASP A 213 0.76 42.71 -5.40
N ASP A 214 0.95 41.40 -5.29
CA ASP A 214 0.67 40.63 -4.08
C ASP A 214 1.93 39.88 -3.62
N PRO A 215 2.68 40.42 -2.64
CA PRO A 215 3.90 39.78 -2.16
C PRO A 215 3.71 38.32 -1.71
N GLN A 216 2.53 37.98 -1.17
CA GLN A 216 2.20 36.63 -0.73
C GLN A 216 1.96 35.66 -1.90
N LEU A 217 1.59 36.13 -3.08
CA LEU A 217 1.44 35.26 -4.26
C LEU A 217 2.65 35.33 -5.19
N ARG A 218 3.37 36.45 -5.17
CA ARG A 218 4.53 36.71 -6.02
C ARG A 218 5.63 35.68 -5.82
N HIS A 219 5.89 35.28 -4.57
CA HIS A 219 6.91 34.26 -4.26
C HIS A 219 6.61 32.89 -4.90
N LEU A 220 5.34 32.56 -5.18
CA LEU A 220 4.95 31.32 -5.86
C LEU A 220 5.41 31.27 -7.33
N VAL A 221 5.69 32.44 -7.92
CA VAL A 221 6.13 32.60 -9.32
C VAL A 221 7.64 32.75 -9.41
N ASP A 222 8.22 33.52 -8.47
CA ASP A 222 9.66 33.76 -8.46
C ASP A 222 10.44 32.48 -8.11
N GLU A 223 9.86 31.63 -7.25
CA GLU A 223 10.39 30.33 -6.87
C GLU A 223 9.58 29.19 -7.53
N PRO A 224 10.06 28.58 -8.62
CA PRO A 224 9.36 27.49 -9.30
C PRO A 224 9.47 26.21 -8.47
N ARG A 225 8.63 26.08 -7.43
CA ARG A 225 8.55 24.89 -6.58
C ARG A 225 7.25 24.14 -6.85
N ILE A 226 7.27 22.82 -6.65
CA ILE A 226 6.03 22.07 -6.43
C ILE A 226 5.70 22.19 -4.94
N ARG A 227 4.57 22.79 -4.62
CA ARG A 227 4.11 23.00 -3.24
C ARG A 227 2.95 22.07 -2.96
N CYS A 228 3.04 21.29 -1.88
CA CYS A 228 2.03 20.33 -1.47
C CYS A 228 1.60 20.66 -0.03
N TRP A 229 0.42 21.26 0.13
CA TRP A 229 -0.19 21.48 1.44
C TRP A 229 -0.95 20.23 1.86
N ILE A 230 -0.61 19.65 3.00
CA ILE A 230 -1.15 18.38 3.49
C ILE A 230 -1.84 18.57 4.85
N GLY A 231 -2.99 17.92 5.04
CA GLY A 231 -3.80 18.06 6.24
C GLY A 231 -4.95 17.06 6.32
N PRO A 232 -5.81 17.18 7.35
CA PRO A 232 -6.87 16.20 7.64
C PRO A 232 -7.79 15.94 6.44
N GLY A 233 -7.73 14.72 5.89
CA GLY A 233 -8.59 14.26 4.80
C GLY A 233 -8.39 14.95 3.45
N ARG A 234 -7.46 15.90 3.32
CA ARG A 234 -7.40 16.85 2.19
C ARG A 234 -5.96 17.22 1.85
N HIS A 235 -5.71 17.65 0.62
CA HIS A 235 -4.44 18.28 0.25
C HIS A 235 -4.58 19.19 -0.97
N VAL A 236 -3.60 20.09 -1.15
CA VAL A 236 -3.48 20.97 -2.30
C VAL A 236 -2.10 20.84 -2.91
N VAL A 237 -2.00 20.71 -4.23
CA VAL A 237 -0.72 20.74 -4.97
C VAL A 237 -0.72 21.93 -5.92
N GLY A 238 0.29 22.79 -5.82
CA GLY A 238 0.45 24.00 -6.63
C GLY A 238 1.81 24.09 -7.33
N TYR A 239 1.83 24.54 -8.59
CA TYR A 239 3.05 24.81 -9.35
C TYR A 239 2.80 25.69 -10.59
N CYS A 240 3.83 26.43 -11.04
CA CYS A 240 3.77 27.21 -12.27
C CYS A 240 3.78 26.33 -13.52
N ILE A 241 3.09 26.78 -14.58
CA ILE A 241 3.12 26.19 -15.92
C ILE A 241 3.19 27.29 -17.00
N ARG A 242 3.48 26.89 -18.24
CA ARG A 242 3.59 27.76 -19.44
C ARG A 242 4.59 28.89 -19.28
N ASN A 243 5.79 28.57 -18.82
CA ASN A 243 6.88 29.48 -18.48
C ASN A 243 6.42 30.59 -17.51
N ARG A 244 5.81 30.17 -16.40
CA ARG A 244 5.33 30.99 -15.28
C ARG A 244 4.21 31.95 -15.63
N LYS A 245 3.48 31.70 -16.72
CA LYS A 245 2.32 32.52 -17.13
C LYS A 245 1.04 32.12 -16.39
N GLU A 246 0.98 30.88 -15.94
CA GLU A 246 -0.17 30.29 -15.26
C GLU A 246 0.30 29.55 -14.02
N TYR A 247 -0.51 29.55 -12.97
CA TYR A 247 -0.31 28.80 -11.74
C TYR A 247 -1.39 27.74 -11.63
N ASN A 248 -0.97 26.47 -11.67
CA ASN A 248 -1.85 25.33 -11.55
C ASN A 248 -2.05 24.97 -10.08
N MET A 249 -3.28 24.62 -9.73
CA MET A 249 -3.64 24.02 -8.44
C MET A 249 -4.50 22.79 -8.62
N VAL A 250 -4.21 21.74 -7.85
CA VAL A 250 -5.05 20.55 -7.70
C VAL A 250 -5.42 20.43 -6.23
N LEU A 251 -6.71 20.50 -5.91
CA LEU A 251 -7.24 20.37 -4.56
C LEU A 251 -7.98 19.05 -4.45
N VAL A 252 -7.77 18.31 -3.37
CA VAL A 252 -8.45 17.04 -3.15
C VAL A 252 -9.12 17.05 -1.79
N LYS A 253 -10.40 16.66 -1.78
CA LYS A 253 -11.21 16.53 -0.57
C LYS A 253 -12.19 15.36 -0.67
N PRO A 254 -12.71 14.85 0.46
CA PRO A 254 -13.76 13.87 0.44
C PRO A 254 -15.05 14.46 -0.15
N GLY A 255 -15.82 13.65 -0.89
CA GLY A 255 -17.10 14.06 -1.43
C GLY A 255 -17.74 13.05 -2.39
N ASP A 256 -19.06 13.15 -2.51
CA ASP A 256 -19.91 12.29 -3.35
C ASP A 256 -20.32 13.00 -4.66
N GLY A 257 -19.34 13.62 -5.34
CA GLY A 257 -19.55 14.58 -6.44
C GLY A 257 -20.41 14.10 -7.62
N HIS A 258 -20.50 14.91 -8.67
CA HIS A 258 -21.52 14.66 -9.71
C HIS A 258 -20.98 14.08 -11.02
N SER A 259 -19.66 14.11 -11.26
CA SER A 259 -19.08 13.69 -12.55
C SER A 259 -17.77 12.90 -12.44
N TYR A 260 -17.60 11.97 -13.37
CA TYR A 260 -16.35 11.22 -13.60
C TYR A 260 -15.48 11.86 -14.70
N SER A 261 -15.98 12.92 -15.36
CA SER A 261 -15.26 13.61 -16.44
C SER A 261 -14.17 14.50 -15.88
N TRP A 262 -13.03 14.55 -16.56
CA TRP A 262 -11.93 15.48 -16.24
C TRP A 262 -12.21 16.93 -16.63
N THR A 263 -13.30 17.18 -17.37
CA THR A 263 -13.68 18.49 -17.92
C THR A 263 -14.97 19.04 -17.32
N ALA A 264 -15.55 18.38 -16.32
CA ALA A 264 -16.78 18.85 -15.71
C ALA A 264 -16.52 20.10 -14.85
N GLU A 265 -17.39 21.10 -14.97
CA GLU A 265 -17.36 22.28 -14.10
C GLU A 265 -17.74 21.87 -12.66
N GLY A 266 -16.97 22.35 -11.70
CA GLY A 266 -17.21 22.16 -10.27
C GLY A 266 -17.77 23.41 -9.61
N ASN A 267 -18.20 23.26 -8.35
CA ASN A 267 -18.68 24.38 -7.56
C ASN A 267 -17.51 25.11 -6.85
N LEU A 268 -17.29 26.37 -7.24
CA LEU A 268 -16.22 27.18 -6.67
C LEU A 268 -16.48 27.61 -5.22
N GLU A 269 -17.74 27.85 -4.85
CA GLU A 269 -18.12 28.19 -3.47
C GLU A 269 -17.86 27.00 -2.54
N GLU A 270 -18.22 25.79 -2.96
CA GLU A 270 -17.94 24.56 -2.21
C GLU A 270 -16.45 24.38 -1.93
N ILE A 271 -15.59 24.78 -2.87
CA ILE A 271 -14.14 24.74 -2.69
C ILE A 271 -13.64 25.85 -1.77
N ARG A 272 -14.18 27.06 -1.87
CA ARG A 272 -13.82 28.14 -0.94
C ARG A 272 -14.19 27.77 0.49
N ASP A 273 -15.38 27.22 0.70
CA ASP A 273 -15.85 26.74 2.00
C ASP A 273 -15.04 25.52 2.46
N GLY A 274 -14.71 24.59 1.56
CA GLY A 274 -13.90 23.43 1.87
C GLY A 274 -12.45 23.74 2.29
N PHE A 275 -11.97 24.95 2.03
CA PHE A 275 -10.58 25.35 2.28
C PHE A 275 -10.47 26.66 3.09
N HIS A 276 -11.54 27.07 3.81
CA HIS A 276 -11.58 28.34 4.55
C HIS A 276 -10.65 28.41 5.79
N GLU A 277 -10.24 27.27 6.35
CA GLU A 277 -9.29 27.18 7.48
C GLU A 277 -7.86 26.85 7.02
N TRP A 278 -7.61 26.84 5.71
CA TRP A 278 -6.30 26.49 5.16
C TRP A 278 -5.38 27.70 5.14
N ASP A 279 -4.11 27.47 4.81
CA ASP A 279 -3.07 28.49 4.67
C ASP A 279 -3.66 29.72 3.95
N PRO A 280 -3.53 30.93 4.53
CA PRO A 280 -4.01 32.16 3.92
C PRO A 280 -3.57 32.33 2.45
N CYS A 281 -2.42 31.78 2.06
CA CYS A 281 -1.96 31.72 0.68
C CYS A 281 -2.92 30.92 -0.23
N VAL A 282 -3.35 29.73 0.22
CA VAL A 282 -4.32 28.88 -0.50
C VAL A 282 -5.67 29.57 -0.60
N GLN A 283 -6.17 30.15 0.50
CA GLN A 283 -7.43 30.90 0.50
C GLN A 283 -7.39 32.06 -0.51
N LYS A 284 -6.28 32.79 -0.54
CA LYS A 284 -6.08 33.92 -1.45
C LYS A 284 -6.03 33.47 -2.91
N LEU A 285 -5.38 32.34 -3.22
CA LEU A 285 -5.42 31.77 -4.57
C LEU A 285 -6.86 31.40 -4.99
N LEU A 286 -7.63 30.76 -4.11
CA LEU A 286 -9.03 30.40 -4.37
C LEU A 286 -9.96 31.62 -4.52
N SER A 287 -9.64 32.74 -3.85
CA SER A 287 -10.35 34.01 -4.06
C SER A 287 -10.16 34.58 -5.48
N ARG A 288 -9.06 34.24 -6.14
CA ARG A 288 -8.75 34.69 -7.52
C ARG A 288 -9.24 33.73 -8.59
N ALA A 289 -9.71 32.54 -8.21
CA ALA A 289 -10.28 31.59 -9.15
C ALA A 289 -11.61 32.12 -9.68
N GLU A 290 -11.81 31.99 -10.99
CA GLU A 290 -13.07 32.32 -11.68
C GLU A 290 -13.89 31.06 -11.99
N SER A 291 -13.21 29.92 -12.16
CA SER A 291 -13.81 28.61 -12.41
C SER A 291 -12.96 27.50 -11.82
N VAL A 292 -13.57 26.32 -11.68
CA VAL A 292 -12.92 25.11 -11.21
C VAL A 292 -13.44 23.91 -11.97
N LEU A 293 -12.57 22.96 -12.28
CA LEU A 293 -12.97 21.67 -12.83
C LEU A 293 -13.03 20.63 -11.70
N GLU A 294 -14.07 19.79 -11.68
CA GLU A 294 -14.26 18.72 -10.70
C GLU A 294 -14.22 17.35 -11.38
N SER A 295 -13.54 16.39 -10.74
CA SER A 295 -13.59 14.98 -11.16
C SER A 295 -13.58 14.05 -9.96
N LYS A 296 -14.42 13.00 -9.96
CA LYS A 296 -14.30 11.88 -9.03
C LYS A 296 -12.98 11.15 -9.18
N LEU A 297 -12.30 10.92 -8.05
CA LEU A 297 -11.14 10.05 -8.02
C LEU A 297 -11.58 8.59 -7.89
N LEU A 298 -11.32 7.82 -8.94
CA LEU A 298 -11.55 6.39 -8.96
C LEU A 298 -10.21 5.66 -8.85
N ILE A 299 -10.28 4.45 -8.30
CA ILE A 299 -9.17 3.50 -8.33
C ILE A 299 -9.66 2.20 -8.94
N CYS A 300 -8.80 1.53 -9.71
CA CYS A 300 -9.03 0.14 -10.09
C CYS A 300 -7.98 -0.72 -9.38
N ARG A 301 -8.43 -1.77 -8.70
CA ARG A 301 -7.50 -2.77 -8.16
C ARG A 301 -6.71 -3.38 -9.32
N PRO A 302 -5.45 -3.78 -9.11
CA PRO A 302 -4.66 -4.43 -10.15
C PRO A 302 -5.45 -5.56 -10.81
N LEU A 303 -5.61 -5.48 -12.13
CA LEU A 303 -6.33 -6.50 -12.89
C LEU A 303 -5.54 -7.82 -12.89
N LYS A 304 -6.23 -8.96 -12.94
CA LYS A 304 -5.56 -10.27 -13.05
C LYS A 304 -4.80 -10.44 -14.37
N THR A 305 -5.35 -9.87 -15.44
CA THR A 305 -4.72 -9.86 -16.77
C THR A 305 -5.11 -8.60 -17.52
N TRP A 306 -4.24 -8.19 -18.44
CA TRP A 306 -4.46 -7.09 -19.39
C TRP A 306 -4.73 -7.59 -20.81
N ILE A 307 -4.75 -8.91 -21.01
CA ILE A 307 -4.82 -9.56 -22.32
C ILE A 307 -6.14 -10.33 -22.40
N HIS A 308 -6.89 -10.15 -23.49
CA HIS A 308 -8.08 -10.96 -23.74
C HIS A 308 -7.68 -12.43 -23.99
N SER A 309 -8.51 -13.39 -23.58
CA SER A 309 -8.24 -14.84 -23.70
C SER A 309 -7.90 -15.30 -25.12
N SER A 310 -8.45 -14.65 -26.14
CA SER A 310 -8.14 -14.91 -27.56
C SER A 310 -6.71 -14.52 -27.98
N GLY A 311 -5.98 -13.74 -27.16
CA GLY A 311 -4.67 -13.19 -27.49
C GLY A 311 -4.71 -12.11 -28.58
N ARG A 312 -5.87 -11.48 -28.81
CA ARG A 312 -6.10 -10.49 -29.88
C ARG A 312 -6.49 -9.10 -29.37
N ALA A 313 -6.50 -8.90 -28.07
CA ALA A 313 -6.70 -7.58 -27.47
C ALA A 313 -5.89 -7.39 -26.20
N VAL A 314 -5.50 -6.14 -25.96
CA VAL A 314 -4.67 -5.74 -24.81
C VAL A 314 -5.04 -4.35 -24.31
N LEU A 315 -4.86 -4.12 -23.01
CA LEU A 315 -5.10 -2.84 -22.34
C LEU A 315 -3.78 -2.04 -22.13
N LEU A 316 -3.86 -0.72 -22.18
CA LEU A 316 -2.79 0.18 -21.69
C LEU A 316 -3.31 1.42 -20.96
N GLY A 317 -2.46 2.01 -20.11
CA GLY A 317 -2.80 3.22 -19.37
C GLY A 317 -3.99 3.02 -18.42
N ASP A 318 -4.83 4.05 -18.29
CA ASP A 318 -5.97 4.06 -17.38
C ASP A 318 -7.05 3.00 -17.70
N SER A 319 -6.99 2.33 -18.87
CA SER A 319 -7.86 1.19 -19.14
C SER A 319 -7.47 -0.05 -18.32
N CYS A 320 -6.23 -0.19 -17.86
CA CYS A 320 -5.81 -1.31 -17.00
C CYS A 320 -5.23 -0.93 -15.63
N HIS A 321 -4.54 0.20 -15.51
CA HIS A 321 -3.92 0.62 -14.25
C HIS A 321 -4.22 2.08 -13.85
N PRO A 322 -5.49 2.51 -13.84
CA PRO A 322 -5.83 3.86 -13.40
C PRO A 322 -5.40 4.05 -11.94
N MET A 323 -4.70 5.15 -11.68
CA MET A 323 -4.12 5.46 -10.37
C MET A 323 -4.53 6.82 -9.85
N LEU A 324 -4.45 6.96 -8.53
CA LEU A 324 -4.61 8.26 -7.89
C LEU A 324 -3.49 9.21 -8.34
N PRO A 325 -3.73 10.53 -8.39
CA PRO A 325 -2.75 11.47 -8.89
C PRO A 325 -1.61 11.77 -7.89
N TYR A 326 -1.48 11.02 -6.80
CA TYR A 326 -0.64 11.36 -5.65
C TYR A 326 0.86 11.05 -5.84
N ARG A 327 1.22 10.31 -6.89
CA ARG A 327 2.62 10.14 -7.38
C ARG A 327 2.87 10.78 -8.73
N ALA A 328 1.85 11.38 -9.35
CA ALA A 328 1.92 12.02 -10.67
C ALA A 328 2.52 11.15 -11.79
N GLN A 329 2.23 9.84 -11.79
CA GLN A 329 2.81 8.86 -12.73
C GLN A 329 1.85 8.32 -13.80
N GLY A 330 0.55 8.63 -13.76
CA GLY A 330 -0.43 8.00 -14.66
C GLY A 330 -0.07 8.15 -16.15
N SER A 331 0.27 9.37 -16.59
CA SER A 331 0.71 9.63 -17.97
C SER A 331 2.04 8.96 -18.31
N ALA A 332 2.99 8.96 -17.37
CA ALA A 332 4.28 8.31 -17.56
C ALA A 332 4.10 6.80 -17.76
N MET A 333 3.27 6.15 -16.94
CA MET A 333 2.99 4.71 -17.07
C MET A 333 2.33 4.36 -18.41
N ALA A 334 1.33 5.15 -18.84
CA ALA A 334 0.66 4.94 -20.12
C ALA A 334 1.62 5.10 -21.32
N ILE A 335 2.57 6.04 -21.26
CA ILE A 335 3.55 6.25 -22.32
C ILE A 335 4.65 5.19 -22.30
N GLU A 336 5.09 4.74 -21.12
CA GLU A 336 5.97 3.59 -20.98
C GLU A 336 5.36 2.31 -21.59
N ASP A 337 4.06 2.07 -21.36
CA ASP A 337 3.34 0.94 -21.96
C ASP A 337 3.40 0.97 -23.48
N ALA A 338 3.12 2.13 -24.06
CA ALA A 338 3.18 2.34 -25.50
C ALA A 338 4.59 2.09 -26.07
N VAL A 339 5.65 2.53 -25.36
CA VAL A 339 7.04 2.23 -25.77
C VAL A 339 7.31 0.74 -25.74
N VAL A 340 6.92 0.03 -24.67
CA VAL A 340 7.12 -1.43 -24.57
C VAL A 340 6.36 -2.16 -25.68
N LEU A 341 5.10 -1.80 -25.95
CA LEU A 341 4.32 -2.37 -27.06
C LEU A 341 4.99 -2.09 -28.41
N GLY A 342 5.32 -0.84 -28.71
CA GLY A 342 5.98 -0.48 -29.97
C GLY A 342 7.32 -1.20 -30.16
N ASN A 343 8.10 -1.30 -29.09
CA ASN A 343 9.38 -2.00 -29.12
C ASN A 343 9.15 -3.50 -29.37
N LEU A 344 8.35 -4.20 -28.58
CA LEU A 344 8.04 -5.63 -28.77
C LEU A 344 7.50 -5.94 -30.16
N PHE A 345 6.49 -5.20 -30.62
CA PHE A 345 5.85 -5.44 -31.91
C PHE A 345 6.74 -5.08 -33.11
N SER A 346 7.75 -4.22 -32.95
CA SER A 346 8.78 -4.03 -33.98
C SER A 346 9.57 -5.30 -34.33
N ARG A 347 9.50 -6.35 -33.51
CA ARG A 347 10.18 -7.64 -33.74
C ARG A 347 9.28 -8.68 -34.42
N ILE A 348 8.00 -8.39 -34.64
CA ILE A 348 7.08 -9.39 -35.17
C ILE A 348 7.42 -9.76 -36.62
N SER A 349 7.35 -11.07 -36.89
CA SER A 349 7.53 -11.67 -38.21
C SER A 349 6.33 -12.48 -38.68
N ASP A 350 5.45 -12.89 -37.77
CA ASP A 350 4.25 -13.67 -38.07
C ASP A 350 3.09 -13.37 -37.11
N ASN A 351 1.84 -13.49 -37.58
CA ASN A 351 0.63 -13.20 -36.80
C ASN A 351 0.41 -14.16 -35.62
N SER A 352 1.01 -15.35 -35.63
CA SER A 352 0.97 -16.31 -34.51
C SER A 352 1.76 -15.84 -33.28
N GLN A 353 2.68 -14.88 -33.44
CA GLN A 353 3.51 -14.35 -32.36
C GLN A 353 2.78 -13.30 -31.51
N ILE A 354 1.60 -12.83 -31.93
CA ILE A 354 0.85 -11.77 -31.23
C ILE A 354 0.60 -12.15 -29.76
N PRO A 355 0.06 -13.33 -29.42
CA PRO A 355 -0.19 -13.70 -28.02
C PRO A 355 1.07 -13.70 -27.15
N ASP A 356 2.21 -14.16 -27.68
CA ASP A 356 3.47 -14.22 -26.92
C ASP A 356 4.06 -12.83 -26.67
N LEU A 357 3.98 -11.94 -27.67
CA LEU A 357 4.39 -10.54 -27.50
C LEU A 357 3.48 -9.80 -26.49
N LEU A 358 2.18 -10.09 -26.48
CA LEU A 358 1.27 -9.54 -25.47
C LEU A 358 1.62 -10.06 -24.07
N LYS A 359 1.92 -11.36 -23.94
CA LYS A 359 2.38 -11.95 -22.67
C LYS A 359 3.69 -11.31 -22.19
N ALA A 360 4.62 -11.01 -23.10
CA ALA A 360 5.85 -10.29 -22.77
C ALA A 360 5.56 -8.88 -22.25
N TYR A 361 4.67 -8.15 -22.92
CA TYR A 361 4.23 -6.82 -22.50
C TYR A 361 3.62 -6.84 -21.09
N GLU A 362 2.66 -7.72 -20.83
CA GLU A 362 2.05 -7.84 -19.50
C GLU A 362 3.09 -8.24 -18.45
N GLY A 363 3.97 -9.20 -18.75
CA GLY A 363 5.04 -9.63 -17.84
C GLY A 363 6.02 -8.50 -17.46
N LEU A 364 6.28 -7.56 -18.36
CA LEU A 364 7.17 -6.42 -18.12
C LEU A 364 6.49 -5.24 -17.41
N ARG A 365 5.18 -5.07 -17.61
CA ARG A 365 4.46 -3.86 -17.20
C ARG A 365 3.56 -4.05 -16.00
N HIS A 366 2.98 -5.23 -15.82
CA HIS A 366 1.95 -5.49 -14.81
C HIS A 366 2.44 -5.19 -13.39
N ALA A 367 3.54 -5.81 -12.97
CA ALA A 367 4.09 -5.61 -11.63
C ALA A 367 4.53 -4.15 -11.40
N ARG A 368 5.15 -3.52 -12.40
CA ARG A 368 5.61 -2.13 -12.33
C ARG A 368 4.45 -1.13 -12.17
N ALA A 369 3.43 -1.25 -13.02
CA ALA A 369 2.27 -0.36 -12.96
C ALA A 369 1.49 -0.58 -11.65
N SER A 370 1.32 -1.84 -11.23
CA SER A 370 0.64 -2.19 -9.98
C SER A 370 1.38 -1.66 -8.74
N ALA A 371 2.72 -1.76 -8.72
CA ALA A 371 3.54 -1.18 -7.65
C ALA A 371 3.40 0.34 -7.59
N THR A 372 3.35 1.01 -8.75
CA THR A 372 3.14 2.47 -8.84
C THR A 372 1.74 2.87 -8.39
N GLN A 373 0.69 2.11 -8.76
CA GLN A 373 -0.67 2.28 -8.25
C GLN A 373 -0.71 2.20 -6.73
N ALA A 374 -0.09 1.16 -6.15
CA ALA A 374 -0.03 0.96 -4.70
C ALA A 374 0.75 2.08 -4.00
N ALA A 375 1.89 2.50 -4.54
CA ALA A 375 2.66 3.63 -4.02
C ALA A 375 1.84 4.92 -4.04
N SER A 376 1.06 5.16 -5.10
CA SER A 376 0.18 6.31 -5.16
C SER A 376 -0.97 6.22 -4.16
N ALA A 377 -1.53 5.04 -3.90
CA ALA A 377 -2.54 4.87 -2.87
C ALA A 377 -1.98 5.14 -1.46
N ARG A 378 -0.75 4.67 -1.16
CA ARG A 378 -0.08 4.94 0.12
C ARG A 378 0.13 6.42 0.39
N ASN A 379 0.44 7.22 -0.64
CA ASN A 379 0.59 8.66 -0.48
C ASN A 379 -0.69 9.34 0.03
N ARG A 380 -1.89 8.80 -0.27
CA ARG A 380 -3.14 9.30 0.31
C ARG A 380 -3.10 9.23 1.84
N SER A 381 -2.79 8.05 2.36
CA SER A 381 -2.72 7.78 3.80
C SER A 381 -1.67 8.64 4.48
N VAL A 382 -0.57 8.94 3.79
CA VAL A 382 0.45 9.86 4.31
C VAL A 382 -0.04 11.30 4.31
N TYR A 383 -0.67 11.79 3.25
CA TYR A 383 -1.02 13.21 3.11
C TYR A 383 -2.24 13.60 3.95
N HIS A 384 -3.17 12.67 4.16
CA HIS A 384 -4.51 12.97 4.71
C HIS A 384 -4.67 12.64 6.20
N LEU A 385 -3.57 12.43 6.92
CA LEU A 385 -3.61 12.15 8.35
C LEU A 385 -4.42 13.22 9.11
N PRO A 386 -5.32 12.83 10.03
CA PRO A 386 -5.91 13.78 10.96
C PRO A 386 -4.82 14.34 11.88
N ASP A 387 -5.06 15.53 12.40
CA ASP A 387 -4.16 16.13 13.40
C ASP A 387 -4.12 15.23 14.64
N GLY A 388 -2.91 14.96 15.14
CA GLY A 388 -2.66 14.05 16.25
C GLY A 388 -1.29 13.37 16.16
N LEU A 389 -1.03 12.42 17.06
CA LEU A 389 0.30 11.82 17.25
C LEU A 389 0.94 11.26 15.98
N GLU A 390 0.16 10.60 15.12
CA GLU A 390 0.68 10.05 13.86
C GLU A 390 1.04 11.13 12.84
N GLN A 391 0.28 12.23 12.79
CA GLN A 391 0.62 13.40 11.98
C GLN A 391 1.86 14.10 12.54
N GLU A 392 2.00 14.25 13.85
CA GLU A 392 3.19 14.83 14.50
C GLU A 392 4.46 14.02 14.18
N LYS A 393 4.38 12.69 14.28
CA LYS A 393 5.49 11.79 13.88
C LYS A 393 5.83 11.95 12.40
N ARG A 394 4.82 11.99 11.54
CA ARG A 394 4.98 12.18 10.08
C ARG A 394 5.69 13.49 9.78
N ASP A 395 5.27 14.59 10.41
CA ASP A 395 5.85 15.92 10.25
C ASP A 395 7.30 15.98 10.75
N ALA A 396 7.57 15.41 11.93
CA ALA A 396 8.93 15.34 12.49
C ALA A 396 9.89 14.56 11.57
N ALA A 397 9.45 13.42 11.01
CA ALA A 397 10.23 12.64 10.07
C ALA A 397 10.50 13.39 8.75
N MET A 398 9.53 14.15 8.24
CA MET A 398 9.71 14.98 7.04
C MET A 398 10.68 16.15 7.31
N LYS A 399 10.60 16.77 8.49
CA LYS A 399 11.49 17.88 8.89
C LYS A 399 12.93 17.42 9.04
N LEU A 400 13.17 16.27 9.66
CA LEU A 400 14.50 15.68 9.77
C LEU A 400 15.14 15.41 8.39
N ALA A 401 14.38 14.84 7.45
CA ALA A 401 14.88 14.61 6.09
C ALA A 401 15.14 15.91 5.32
N MET A 402 14.35 16.95 5.58
CA MET A 402 14.57 18.28 5.02
C MET A 402 15.88 18.90 5.52
N GLU A 403 16.16 18.83 6.82
CA GLU A 403 17.41 19.34 7.40
C GLU A 403 18.63 18.67 6.75
N GLU A 404 18.58 17.35 6.58
CA GLU A 404 19.63 16.59 5.90
C GLU A 404 19.79 17.02 4.43
N GLU A 405 18.68 17.19 3.69
CA GLU A 405 18.72 17.61 2.28
C GLU A 405 19.25 19.04 2.13
N LEU A 406 18.92 19.95 3.05
CA LEU A 406 19.43 21.32 3.07
C LEU A 406 20.94 21.36 3.35
N LEU A 407 21.42 20.57 4.32
CA LEU A 407 22.87 20.43 4.57
C LEU A 407 23.62 19.89 3.35
N ASN A 408 23.07 18.86 2.70
CA ASN A 408 23.61 18.32 1.45
C ASN A 408 23.61 19.36 0.32
N TYR A 409 22.59 20.22 0.26
CA TYR A 409 22.53 21.32 -0.70
C TYR A 409 23.61 22.37 -0.46
N GLU A 410 23.81 22.79 0.79
CA GLU A 410 24.86 23.75 1.16
C GLU A 410 26.25 23.21 0.82
N TRP A 411 26.58 21.98 1.21
CA TRP A 411 27.88 21.38 0.87
C TRP A 411 28.11 21.26 -0.65
N SER A 412 27.07 20.93 -1.42
CA SER A 412 27.22 20.83 -2.88
C SER A 412 27.63 22.13 -3.57
N LYS A 413 27.50 23.29 -2.91
CA LYS A 413 27.96 24.59 -3.42
C LYS A 413 29.47 24.79 -3.25
N ASP A 414 30.09 24.13 -2.29
CA ASP A 414 31.50 24.31 -1.91
C ASP A 414 32.44 23.22 -2.46
N GLY A 415 31.92 22.26 -3.23
CA GLY A 415 32.65 21.11 -3.79
C GLY A 415 32.18 19.81 -3.15
N ASP A 416 31.86 18.79 -3.96
CA ASP A 416 31.13 17.58 -3.54
C ASP A 416 31.74 16.93 -2.28
N PRO A 417 30.97 16.81 -1.17
CA PRO A 417 31.42 16.09 0.01
C PRO A 417 31.43 14.57 -0.27
N PRO A 418 32.17 13.77 0.52
CA PRO A 418 32.00 12.33 0.52
C PRO A 418 30.54 12.01 0.88
N SER A 419 29.96 10.95 0.33
CA SER A 419 28.66 10.44 0.77
C SER A 419 28.77 9.90 2.20
N VAL A 420 28.86 10.77 3.21
CA VAL A 420 29.07 10.38 4.62
C VAL A 420 27.80 9.77 5.22
N PHE A 421 26.64 10.00 4.61
CA PHE A 421 25.36 9.48 5.06
C PHE A 421 24.76 8.59 3.96
N GLY A 422 24.71 7.28 4.20
CA GLY A 422 23.95 6.33 3.37
C GLY A 422 22.45 6.68 3.30
N ASN A 423 21.62 5.85 2.68
CA ASN A 423 20.17 6.11 2.55
C ASN A 423 19.42 6.02 3.92
N ARG A 424 19.65 6.99 4.82
CA ARG A 424 18.99 7.11 6.13
C ARG A 424 17.51 7.49 6.02
N ASN A 425 17.08 7.96 4.85
CA ASN A 425 15.69 8.35 4.56
C ASN A 425 14.85 7.23 3.91
N ARG A 426 15.29 5.98 4.01
CA ARG A 426 14.48 4.84 3.60
C ARG A 426 13.16 4.86 4.37
N ASP A 427 12.06 4.71 3.64
CA ASP A 427 10.71 4.72 4.23
C ASP A 427 10.27 6.03 4.88
N ASN A 428 10.94 7.14 4.56
CA ASN A 428 10.49 8.46 4.96
C ASN A 428 9.08 8.76 4.38
N PRO A 429 8.18 9.39 5.16
CA PRO A 429 6.88 9.84 4.66
C PRO A 429 6.98 10.81 3.46
N ASN A 430 8.04 11.60 3.39
CA ASN A 430 8.45 12.29 2.17
C ASN A 430 9.06 11.27 1.20
N ALA A 431 8.21 10.61 0.43
CA ALA A 431 8.64 9.62 -0.54
C ALA A 431 9.50 10.17 -1.70
N TRP A 432 9.70 11.50 -1.78
CA TRP A 432 10.58 12.16 -2.76
C TRP A 432 12.01 12.37 -2.25
N SER A 433 12.25 12.25 -0.92
CA SER A 433 13.61 12.26 -0.35
C SER A 433 14.25 10.87 -0.32
N ASP A 434 13.46 9.80 -0.50
CA ASP A 434 13.95 8.42 -0.53
C ASP A 434 14.57 8.07 -1.90
N LYS A 435 15.89 7.86 -1.91
CA LYS A 435 16.64 7.55 -3.14
C LYS A 435 16.22 6.24 -3.79
N ASN A 436 15.86 5.22 -2.99
CA ASN A 436 15.48 3.91 -3.53
C ASN A 436 14.12 4.01 -4.24
N LYS A 437 13.14 4.67 -3.60
CA LYS A 437 11.82 4.90 -4.19
C LYS A 437 11.90 5.77 -5.45
N ASN A 438 12.82 6.73 -5.50
CA ASN A 438 13.06 7.53 -6.68
C ASN A 438 13.71 6.72 -7.80
N ALA A 439 14.72 5.89 -7.50
CA ALA A 439 15.35 5.01 -8.49
C ALA A 439 14.35 4.02 -9.10
N GLU A 440 13.58 3.31 -8.26
CA GLU A 440 12.52 2.39 -8.71
C GLU A 440 11.49 3.10 -9.63
N GLN A 441 11.15 4.34 -9.31
CA GLN A 441 10.18 5.11 -10.07
C GLN A 441 10.76 5.63 -11.40
N PHE A 442 11.94 6.26 -11.36
CA PHE A 442 12.47 7.11 -12.42
C PHE A 442 13.50 6.44 -13.33
N ASP A 443 14.18 5.38 -12.88
CA ASP A 443 15.30 4.77 -13.62
C ASP A 443 14.86 3.70 -14.62
N TYR A 444 13.62 3.24 -14.52
CA TYR A 444 13.09 2.27 -15.48
C TYR A 444 13.15 2.82 -16.91
N ASP A 445 13.77 2.03 -17.78
CA ASP A 445 13.84 2.31 -19.20
C ASP A 445 13.09 1.23 -19.98
N PRO A 446 11.97 1.56 -20.64
CA PRO A 446 11.13 0.57 -21.32
C PRO A 446 11.84 -0.13 -22.49
N ASP A 447 12.80 0.53 -23.14
CA ASP A 447 13.55 -0.10 -24.23
C ASP A 447 14.51 -1.16 -23.68
N THR A 448 15.25 -0.80 -22.63
CA THR A 448 16.18 -1.68 -21.94
C THR A 448 15.47 -2.89 -21.35
N ALA A 449 14.31 -2.68 -20.72
CA ALA A 449 13.50 -3.77 -20.16
C ALA A 449 13.08 -4.80 -21.24
N VAL A 450 12.75 -4.34 -22.45
CA VAL A 450 12.42 -5.24 -23.58
C VAL A 450 13.64 -5.98 -24.11
N ASP A 451 14.80 -5.32 -24.16
CA ASP A 451 16.04 -5.95 -24.63
C ASP A 451 16.56 -6.99 -23.61
N GLU A 452 16.50 -6.69 -22.31
CA GLU A 452 16.82 -7.64 -21.23
C GLU A 452 15.86 -8.84 -21.22
N TRP A 453 14.56 -8.59 -21.43
CA TRP A 453 13.56 -9.65 -21.49
C TRP A 453 13.92 -10.76 -22.48
N ARG A 454 14.49 -10.38 -23.63
CA ARG A 454 14.91 -11.30 -24.68
C ARG A 454 16.15 -12.14 -24.33
N LEU A 455 17.07 -11.58 -23.55
CA LEU A 455 18.34 -12.25 -23.23
C LEU A 455 18.16 -13.38 -22.22
N LEU A 456 17.04 -13.39 -21.51
CA LEU A 456 16.73 -14.37 -20.50
C LEU A 456 15.90 -15.53 -21.09
N PRO A 457 16.19 -16.79 -20.72
CA PRO A 457 15.35 -17.93 -21.07
C PRO A 457 13.89 -17.70 -20.64
N PHE A 458 12.93 -18.23 -21.40
CA PHE A 458 11.49 -18.14 -21.08
C PHE A 458 11.20 -18.61 -19.64
N GLU A 459 11.91 -19.65 -19.19
CA GLU A 459 11.87 -20.22 -17.84
C GLU A 459 12.16 -19.20 -16.73
N PHE A 460 13.12 -18.29 -16.97
CA PHE A 460 13.55 -17.24 -16.04
C PHE A 460 12.48 -16.17 -15.80
N TRP A 461 11.59 -15.95 -16.78
CA TRP A 461 10.47 -15.01 -16.62
C TRP A 461 9.19 -15.67 -16.16
N THR A 462 8.99 -16.96 -16.39
CA THR A 462 7.99 -17.74 -15.63
C THR A 462 8.34 -17.72 -14.15
N GLU A 463 9.62 -17.84 -13.77
CA GLU A 463 10.08 -17.65 -12.38
C GLU A 463 9.89 -16.21 -11.87
N ARG A 464 9.93 -15.18 -12.74
CA ARG A 464 9.68 -13.78 -12.36
C ARG A 464 8.19 -13.41 -12.31
N ARG A 465 7.35 -14.01 -13.16
CA ARG A 465 5.86 -13.96 -13.10
C ARG A 465 5.32 -14.81 -11.96
N GLN A 466 6.01 -15.90 -11.64
CA GLN A 466 5.93 -16.68 -10.41
C GLN A 466 7.00 -16.22 -9.42
N ARG A 467 7.29 -14.91 -9.33
CA ARG A 467 7.53 -14.38 -7.99
C ARG A 467 6.13 -14.28 -7.36
N ALA A 468 5.53 -15.34 -6.81
CA ALA A 468 6.05 -15.94 -5.59
C ALA A 468 6.82 -14.88 -4.81
N MET A 469 6.22 -14.27 -3.79
CA MET A 469 7.02 -13.75 -2.68
C MET A 469 8.25 -14.66 -2.54
N GLU A 470 9.46 -14.09 -2.55
CA GLU A 470 10.67 -14.91 -2.45
C GLU A 470 10.49 -15.91 -1.29
N SER A 471 11.05 -17.12 -1.32
CA SER A 471 10.76 -18.13 -0.28
C SER A 471 10.85 -17.54 1.13
N HIS A 472 11.78 -16.60 1.34
CA HIS A 472 11.90 -15.79 2.55
C HIS A 472 10.73 -14.82 2.81
N GLU A 473 10.24 -14.08 1.81
CA GLU A 473 9.04 -13.23 1.94
C GLU A 473 7.77 -14.06 2.17
N ARG A 474 7.65 -15.25 1.56
CA ARG A 474 6.56 -16.23 1.79
C ARG A 474 6.53 -16.68 3.23
N ILE A 475 7.69 -17.09 3.73
CA ILE A 475 7.88 -17.44 5.11
C ILE A 475 7.55 -16.23 6.00
N GLN A 476 8.04 -15.04 5.70
CA GLN A 476 7.77 -13.86 6.53
C GLN A 476 6.29 -13.53 6.62
N ALA A 477 5.56 -13.55 5.49
CA ALA A 477 4.12 -13.33 5.50
C ALA A 477 3.38 -14.44 6.27
N ALA A 478 3.81 -15.69 6.12
CA ALA A 478 3.28 -16.83 6.86
C ALA A 478 3.50 -16.69 8.38
N CYS A 479 4.70 -16.27 8.78
CA CYS A 479 5.04 -15.94 10.16
C CYS A 479 4.15 -14.80 10.68
N ASP A 480 3.92 -13.75 9.88
CA ASP A 480 3.06 -12.63 10.27
C ASP A 480 1.58 -13.06 10.43
N PHE A 481 1.10 -13.97 9.58
CA PHE A 481 -0.23 -14.59 9.74
C PHE A 481 -0.31 -15.44 11.01
N LEU A 482 0.73 -16.25 11.30
CA LEU A 482 0.79 -17.06 12.51
C LEU A 482 0.79 -16.18 13.77
N LEU A 483 1.47 -15.04 13.75
CA LEU A 483 1.48 -14.10 14.87
C LEU A 483 0.10 -13.50 15.18
N GLN A 484 -0.80 -13.45 14.19
CA GLN A 484 -2.17 -12.95 14.30
C GLN A 484 -3.20 -14.05 14.60
N SER A 485 -2.76 -15.30 14.76
CA SER A 485 -3.66 -16.43 14.99
C SER A 485 -4.58 -16.17 16.20
N PRO A 486 -5.89 -16.44 16.06
CA PRO A 486 -6.79 -16.35 17.19
C PRO A 486 -6.40 -17.32 18.33
N PRO A 487 -6.71 -16.97 19.58
CA PRO A 487 -6.43 -17.84 20.72
C PRO A 487 -7.04 -19.24 20.55
N GLY A 488 -6.20 -20.27 20.62
CA GLY A 488 -6.63 -21.67 20.51
C GLY A 488 -6.79 -22.20 19.08
N GLU A 489 -6.59 -21.37 18.05
CA GLU A 489 -6.80 -21.72 16.64
C GLU A 489 -5.48 -21.74 15.83
N ILE A 490 -4.34 -21.68 16.52
CA ILE A 490 -3.02 -21.63 15.87
C ILE A 490 -2.77 -22.83 14.95
N ASN A 491 -3.23 -24.03 15.33
CA ASN A 491 -3.05 -25.25 14.53
C ASN A 491 -3.89 -25.21 13.25
N ASP A 492 -5.08 -24.60 13.29
CA ASP A 492 -5.92 -24.43 12.11
C ASP A 492 -5.28 -23.43 11.14
N VAL A 493 -4.78 -22.30 11.65
CA VAL A 493 -4.02 -21.32 10.87
C VAL A 493 -2.75 -21.94 10.29
N LEU A 494 -2.02 -22.73 11.07
CA LEU A 494 -0.81 -23.44 10.64
C LEU A 494 -1.09 -24.39 9.47
N ASN A 495 -2.18 -25.15 9.55
CA ASN A 495 -2.60 -26.08 8.51
C ASN A 495 -3.01 -25.35 7.22
N ASP A 496 -3.73 -24.24 7.34
CA ASP A 496 -4.10 -23.40 6.20
C ASP A 496 -2.89 -22.75 5.55
N VAL A 497 -1.97 -22.22 6.36
CA VAL A 497 -0.70 -21.64 5.91
C VAL A 497 0.17 -22.68 5.20
N ARG A 498 0.24 -23.90 5.74
CA ARG A 498 0.96 -25.03 5.13
C ARG A 498 0.41 -25.37 3.74
N ASN A 499 -0.92 -25.41 3.59
CA ASN A 499 -1.57 -25.62 2.30
C ASN A 499 -1.25 -24.51 1.28
N ILE A 500 -1.08 -23.27 1.74
CA ILE A 500 -0.75 -22.12 0.87
C ILE A 500 0.71 -22.14 0.40
N ILE A 501 1.64 -22.59 1.25
CA ILE A 501 3.09 -22.55 0.97
C ILE A 501 3.54 -23.74 0.14
N SER A 502 2.95 -24.93 0.34
CA SER A 502 3.23 -26.14 -0.45
C SER A 502 4.71 -26.57 -0.48
N ASP A 503 5.47 -26.25 0.57
CA ASP A 503 6.88 -26.65 0.77
C ASP A 503 7.13 -26.84 2.28
N ASP A 504 7.13 -28.09 2.74
CA ASP A 504 7.18 -28.43 4.16
C ASP A 504 8.58 -28.23 4.79
N GLU A 505 9.65 -28.37 4.01
CA GLU A 505 11.03 -28.24 4.51
C GLU A 505 11.36 -26.76 4.76
N LEU A 506 11.03 -25.87 3.82
CA LEU A 506 11.19 -24.42 4.00
C LEU A 506 10.29 -23.83 5.09
N LEU A 507 9.11 -24.43 5.28
CA LEU A 507 8.16 -24.02 6.30
C LEU A 507 8.70 -24.28 7.72
N GLN A 508 9.43 -25.39 7.92
CA GLN A 508 10.01 -25.71 9.22
C GLN A 508 11.08 -24.72 9.67
N GLU A 509 11.92 -24.20 8.76
CA GLU A 509 13.00 -23.26 9.10
C GLU A 509 12.49 -21.90 9.63
N GLY A 510 11.34 -21.43 9.16
CA GLY A 510 10.78 -20.12 9.52
C GLY A 510 9.72 -20.12 10.63
N ILE A 511 9.02 -21.25 10.83
CA ILE A 511 7.92 -21.34 11.78
C ILE A 511 8.40 -21.35 13.23
N VAL A 512 9.52 -22.01 13.54
CA VAL A 512 9.96 -22.16 14.94
C VAL A 512 10.20 -20.79 15.61
N PRO A 513 10.88 -19.82 14.97
CA PRO A 513 10.98 -18.47 15.51
C PRO A 513 9.63 -17.75 15.65
N ALA A 514 8.68 -17.98 14.72
CA ALA A 514 7.36 -17.36 14.75
C ALA A 514 6.48 -17.93 15.86
N LEU A 515 6.47 -19.25 16.05
CA LEU A 515 5.81 -19.93 17.17
C LEU A 515 6.39 -19.49 18.50
N LYS A 516 7.72 -19.35 18.59
CA LYS A 516 8.37 -18.81 19.78
C LYS A 516 7.86 -17.41 20.12
N ARG A 517 7.87 -16.49 19.15
CA ARG A 517 7.34 -15.14 19.33
C ARG A 517 5.86 -15.12 19.68
N TYR A 518 5.06 -15.97 19.03
CA TYR A 518 3.63 -16.10 19.33
C TYR A 518 3.41 -16.61 20.75
N ASN A 519 4.06 -17.70 21.15
CA ASN A 519 3.88 -18.33 22.47
C ASN A 519 4.25 -17.36 23.61
N LEU A 520 5.35 -16.61 23.45
CA LEU A 520 5.78 -15.60 24.41
C LEU A 520 4.82 -14.41 24.47
N ALA A 521 4.43 -13.86 23.31
CA ALA A 521 3.49 -12.75 23.27
C ALA A 521 2.14 -13.15 23.88
N GLN A 522 1.70 -14.39 23.63
CA GLN A 522 0.37 -14.88 23.97
C GLN A 522 0.26 -15.50 25.36
N PHE A 523 1.33 -15.49 26.16
CA PHE A 523 1.39 -16.06 27.51
C PHE A 523 0.87 -17.50 27.55
N ILE A 524 1.43 -18.36 26.69
CA ILE A 524 1.05 -19.78 26.68
C ILE A 524 1.38 -20.41 28.04
N THR A 525 0.46 -21.25 28.51
CA THR A 525 0.56 -21.96 29.78
C THR A 525 1.05 -23.38 29.53
N VAL A 526 1.93 -23.88 30.39
CA VAL A 526 2.44 -25.25 30.32
C VAL A 526 2.39 -25.92 31.69
N ASP A 527 2.07 -27.21 31.71
CA ASP A 527 2.18 -28.06 32.90
C ASP A 527 3.66 -28.40 33.15
N VAL A 528 4.20 -27.91 34.27
CA VAL A 528 5.60 -28.17 34.62
C VAL A 528 5.70 -29.56 35.24
N PRO A 529 6.62 -30.44 34.77
CA PRO A 529 6.78 -31.77 35.33
C PRO A 529 6.98 -31.75 36.85
N GLU A 530 6.32 -32.69 37.54
CA GLU A 530 6.38 -32.83 39.00
C GLU A 530 5.79 -31.64 39.78
N THR A 531 4.96 -30.82 39.14
CA THR A 531 4.17 -29.77 39.79
C THR A 531 2.68 -30.01 39.56
N ASN A 532 1.82 -29.43 40.42
CA ASN A 532 0.36 -29.55 40.32
C ASN A 532 -0.28 -28.25 39.81
N HIS A 533 0.46 -27.43 39.05
CA HIS A 533 -0.02 -26.17 38.51
C HIS A 533 0.66 -25.84 37.18
N GLN A 534 0.04 -24.95 36.41
CA GLN A 534 0.59 -24.44 35.16
C GLN A 534 1.46 -23.21 35.39
N SER A 535 2.50 -23.06 34.56
CA SER A 535 3.38 -21.90 34.51
C SER A 535 3.20 -21.13 33.20
N ILE A 536 3.45 -19.81 33.23
CA ILE A 536 3.33 -18.92 32.08
C ILE A 536 4.67 -18.82 31.34
N ILE A 537 4.65 -19.04 30.04
CA ILE A 537 5.78 -18.80 29.14
C ILE A 537 5.76 -17.35 28.69
N SER A 538 6.73 -16.56 29.17
CA SER A 538 6.89 -15.14 28.85
C SER A 538 8.35 -14.71 28.95
N GLU A 539 8.67 -13.50 28.50
CA GLU A 539 10.02 -12.93 28.68
C GLU A 539 10.37 -12.72 30.17
N ALA A 540 9.38 -12.48 31.04
CA ALA A 540 9.61 -12.36 32.48
C ALA A 540 10.01 -13.69 33.14
N ALA A 541 9.59 -14.81 32.55
CA ALA A 541 9.96 -16.15 33.00
C ALA A 541 11.29 -16.63 32.41
N ARG A 542 11.88 -15.92 31.45
CA ARG A 542 13.08 -16.35 30.74
C ARG A 542 14.34 -16.13 31.59
N LEU A 543 15.16 -17.16 31.75
CA LEU A 543 16.45 -17.05 32.43
C LEU A 543 17.54 -16.62 31.44
N SER A 544 18.29 -15.55 31.76
CA SER A 544 19.44 -15.14 30.96
C SER A 544 20.61 -16.09 31.23
N THR A 545 21.01 -16.87 30.23
CA THR A 545 22.25 -17.67 30.30
C THR A 545 23.45 -16.72 30.17
N GLY A 546 24.22 -16.59 31.26
CA GLY A 546 25.38 -15.70 31.34
C GLY A 546 26.70 -16.31 30.83
N SER A 547 26.70 -17.19 29.84
CA SER A 547 27.92 -17.79 29.29
C SER A 547 28.00 -17.65 27.77
N GLU A 548 29.21 -17.36 27.28
CA GLU A 548 29.62 -17.26 25.87
C GLU A 548 29.56 -18.62 25.11
N ASP A 549 28.73 -19.56 25.56
CA ASP A 549 28.52 -20.85 24.90
C ASP A 549 27.26 -20.77 24.03
N GLU A 550 27.44 -20.75 22.70
CA GLU A 550 26.37 -20.71 21.70
C GLU A 550 25.44 -21.96 21.71
N GLU A 551 25.70 -22.94 22.60
CA GLU A 551 24.95 -24.21 22.73
C GLU A 551 24.08 -24.32 24.01
N ALA A 552 24.02 -23.29 24.86
CA ALA A 552 23.20 -23.37 26.09
C ALA A 552 21.69 -23.32 25.77
N GLN A 553 20.98 -24.41 26.07
CA GLN A 553 19.53 -24.53 25.87
C GLN A 553 18.77 -23.53 26.77
N GLU A 554 17.87 -22.76 26.17
CA GLU A 554 17.06 -21.75 26.84
C GLU A 554 16.13 -22.38 27.90
N ARG A 555 16.01 -21.71 29.06
CA ARG A 555 15.22 -22.21 30.19
C ARG A 555 14.23 -21.16 30.70
N TRP A 556 13.10 -21.64 31.19
CA TRP A 556 12.03 -20.85 31.79
C TRP A 556 11.91 -21.16 33.27
N LEU A 557 11.63 -20.13 34.07
CA LEU A 557 11.49 -20.17 35.50
C LEU A 557 10.02 -20.31 35.90
N ASP A 558 9.72 -21.33 36.69
CA ASP A 558 8.52 -21.36 37.52
C ASP A 558 8.87 -20.88 38.95
N PRO A 559 8.56 -19.63 39.30
CA PRO A 559 8.94 -19.05 40.58
C PRO A 559 8.18 -19.70 41.75
N ARG A 560 7.03 -20.35 41.51
CA ARG A 560 6.23 -20.99 42.56
C ARG A 560 6.85 -22.29 43.03
N SER A 561 7.22 -23.16 42.10
CA SER A 561 7.88 -24.44 42.42
C SER A 561 9.38 -24.29 42.65
N LYS A 562 9.94 -23.10 42.39
CA LYS A 562 11.38 -22.84 42.42
C LYS A 562 12.13 -23.79 41.50
N LYS A 563 11.59 -24.01 40.31
CA LYS A 563 12.19 -24.86 39.28
C LYS A 563 12.38 -24.07 37.99
N SER A 564 13.43 -24.40 37.25
CA SER A 564 13.59 -24.03 35.86
C SER A 564 13.39 -25.25 34.97
N PHE A 565 12.88 -25.06 33.76
CA PHE A 565 12.61 -26.15 32.82
C PHE A 565 12.87 -25.70 31.39
N VAL A 566 13.00 -26.65 30.48
CA VAL A 566 13.08 -26.41 29.04
C VAL A 566 11.68 -26.49 28.45
N PHE A 567 11.34 -25.57 27.56
CA PHE A 567 10.04 -25.54 26.86
C PHE A 567 10.22 -25.79 25.36
N ASP A 568 9.49 -26.76 24.82
CA ASP A 568 9.39 -27.00 23.39
C ASP A 568 8.24 -26.16 22.81
N HIS A 569 8.57 -25.15 21.99
CA HIS A 569 7.59 -24.24 21.39
C HIS A 569 6.70 -24.90 20.31
N ILE A 570 7.06 -26.08 19.82
CA ILE A 570 6.29 -26.85 18.83
C ILE A 570 5.36 -27.82 19.55
N ALA A 571 5.91 -28.64 20.47
CA ALA A 571 5.13 -29.64 21.22
C ALA A 571 4.28 -29.01 22.33
N LEU A 572 4.61 -27.79 22.77
CA LEU A 572 4.04 -27.10 23.93
C LEU A 572 4.21 -27.90 25.24
N GLU A 573 5.32 -28.62 25.36
CA GLU A 573 5.65 -29.46 26.50
C GLU A 573 6.87 -28.92 27.27
N ALA A 574 6.84 -29.07 28.60
CA ALA A 574 7.95 -28.74 29.47
C ALA A 574 8.75 -30.01 29.84
N SER A 575 10.07 -29.90 29.88
CA SER A 575 10.99 -31.01 30.14
C SER A 575 12.19 -30.57 30.98
N ASP A 576 12.94 -31.56 31.50
CA ASP A 576 14.16 -31.37 32.29
C ASP A 576 14.00 -30.37 33.46
N PRO A 577 13.12 -30.62 34.45
CA PRO A 577 12.96 -29.72 35.59
C PRO A 577 14.23 -29.70 36.47
N GLN A 578 14.76 -28.52 36.77
CA GLN A 578 15.94 -28.31 37.62
C GLN A 578 15.62 -27.33 38.76
N PRO A 579 16.17 -27.52 39.98
CA PRO A 579 16.01 -26.56 41.06
C PRO A 579 16.57 -25.17 40.70
N PHE A 580 15.89 -24.12 41.13
CA PHE A 580 16.32 -22.73 41.00
C PHE A 580 16.33 -22.06 42.37
N GLU A 581 17.42 -21.37 42.71
CA GLU A 581 17.55 -20.64 43.99
C GLU A 581 17.15 -19.16 43.80
N PRO A 582 16.00 -18.71 44.35
CA PRO A 582 15.60 -17.31 44.25
C PRO A 582 16.41 -16.44 45.22
N ASN A 583 16.48 -15.14 44.93
CA ASN A 583 17.07 -14.17 45.86
C ASN A 583 16.17 -14.02 47.11
N GLU A 584 16.73 -14.35 48.28
CA GLU A 584 16.02 -14.35 49.56
C GLU A 584 15.49 -12.96 49.96
N ASP A 585 16.15 -11.88 49.54
CA ASP A 585 15.80 -10.51 49.90
C ASP A 585 14.41 -10.09 49.38
N PHE A 586 13.98 -10.67 48.25
CA PHE A 586 12.74 -10.29 47.56
C PHE A 586 11.69 -11.40 47.54
N GLU A 587 12.07 -12.63 47.91
CA GLU A 587 11.20 -13.81 47.85
C GLU A 587 9.98 -13.68 48.76
N THR A 588 10.13 -13.07 49.95
CA THR A 588 9.03 -12.87 50.90
C THR A 588 7.90 -12.03 50.28
N PHE A 589 8.24 -10.95 49.57
CA PHE A 589 7.26 -10.10 48.90
C PHE A 589 6.67 -10.75 47.65
N ARG A 590 7.50 -11.44 46.86
CA ARG A 590 7.05 -12.18 45.68
C ARG A 590 6.01 -13.26 46.04
N VAL A 591 6.26 -14.06 47.07
CA VAL A 591 5.33 -15.09 47.56
C VAL A 591 4.01 -14.48 48.05
N ALA A 592 4.09 -13.34 48.75
CA ALA A 592 2.89 -12.64 49.20
C ALA A 592 2.05 -12.10 48.03
N LEU A 593 2.71 -11.55 47.01
CA LEU A 593 2.07 -11.07 45.78
C LEU A 593 1.45 -12.21 44.98
N GLU A 594 2.14 -13.34 44.85
CA GLU A 594 1.63 -14.56 44.20
C GLU A 594 0.41 -15.15 44.93
N LYS A 595 0.44 -15.17 46.27
CA LYS A 595 -0.71 -15.63 47.05
C LYS A 595 -1.93 -14.71 46.85
N ALA A 596 -1.70 -13.40 46.78
CA ALA A 596 -2.76 -12.43 46.50
C ALA A 596 -3.33 -12.60 45.08
N SER A 597 -2.47 -12.83 44.07
CA SER A 597 -2.92 -13.04 42.69
C SER A 597 -3.71 -14.33 42.52
N LEU A 598 -3.38 -15.41 43.23
CA LEU A 598 -4.15 -16.65 43.22
C LEU A 598 -5.55 -16.48 43.80
N ASN A 599 -5.70 -15.74 44.90
CA ASN A 599 -7.02 -15.41 45.46
C ASN A 599 -7.84 -14.56 44.48
N TYR A 600 -7.20 -13.60 43.83
CA TYR A 600 -7.81 -12.77 42.79
C TYR A 600 -8.28 -13.63 41.59
N LEU A 601 -7.45 -14.54 41.09
CA LEU A 601 -7.85 -15.46 40.01
C LEU A 601 -9.08 -16.28 40.36
N LEU A 602 -9.15 -16.85 41.56
CA LEU A 602 -10.31 -17.65 41.99
C LEU A 602 -11.62 -16.84 41.99
N ALA A 603 -11.55 -15.53 42.19
CA ALA A 603 -12.71 -14.65 42.19
C ALA A 603 -13.13 -14.18 40.78
N HIS A 604 -12.20 -14.04 39.82
CA HIS A 604 -12.46 -13.40 38.53
C HIS A 604 -12.20 -14.28 37.29
N PHE A 605 -11.26 -15.22 37.37
CA PHE A 605 -10.81 -16.07 36.25
C PHE A 605 -10.72 -17.54 36.68
N HIS A 606 -11.84 -18.26 36.66
CA HIS A 606 -11.91 -19.66 37.13
C HIS A 606 -10.88 -20.61 36.50
N ASP A 607 -10.53 -20.42 35.23
CA ASP A 607 -9.55 -21.22 34.48
C ASP A 607 -8.27 -20.40 34.15
N GLY A 608 -7.99 -19.36 34.94
CA GLY A 608 -6.84 -18.47 34.73
C GLY A 608 -5.56 -18.97 35.40
N VAL A 609 -4.42 -18.55 34.86
CA VAL A 609 -3.09 -18.82 35.41
C VAL A 609 -2.42 -17.48 35.75
N SER A 610 -1.71 -17.44 36.89
CA SER A 610 -0.90 -16.28 37.29
C SER A 610 0.48 -16.72 37.72
N SER A 611 1.44 -15.84 37.47
CA SER A 611 2.83 -16.01 37.89
C SER A 611 3.38 -14.65 38.33
N ALA A 612 4.06 -14.65 39.48
CA ALA A 612 4.71 -13.46 40.01
C ALA A 612 6.23 -13.68 40.03
N PHE A 613 6.96 -12.80 39.35
CA PHE A 613 8.40 -12.83 39.17
C PHE A 613 9.04 -11.66 39.92
N SER A 614 10.22 -11.91 40.50
CA SER A 614 11.11 -10.84 40.98
C SER A 614 12.09 -10.48 39.86
N ASN A 615 12.24 -9.20 39.54
CA ASN A 615 13.23 -8.78 38.56
C ASN A 615 14.64 -8.99 39.15
N GLN A 616 15.48 -9.76 38.45
CA GLN A 616 16.86 -10.03 38.90
C GLN A 616 17.80 -8.83 38.68
N THR A 617 17.43 -7.92 37.78
CA THR A 617 18.27 -6.78 37.37
C THR A 617 17.99 -5.52 38.19
N THR A 618 16.74 -5.34 38.64
CA THR A 618 16.28 -4.15 39.35
C THR A 618 15.73 -4.54 40.72
N PRO A 619 16.41 -4.20 41.83
CA PRO A 619 15.94 -4.47 43.19
C PRO A 619 14.55 -3.89 43.44
N ASN A 620 13.70 -4.60 44.18
CA ASN A 620 12.34 -4.19 44.56
C ASN A 620 11.35 -3.94 43.41
N GLN A 621 11.59 -4.52 42.23
CA GLN A 621 10.65 -4.52 41.13
C GLN A 621 10.09 -5.93 40.89
N PHE A 622 8.77 -6.04 40.80
CA PHE A 622 8.06 -7.32 40.64
C PHE A 622 7.17 -7.30 39.40
N ILE A 623 7.10 -8.41 38.69
CA ILE A 623 6.27 -8.57 37.50
C ILE A 623 5.18 -9.58 37.83
N LEU A 624 3.92 -9.16 37.74
CA LEU A 624 2.75 -10.02 37.89
C LEU A 624 2.11 -10.23 36.52
N GLN A 625 2.00 -11.48 36.10
CA GLN A 625 1.33 -11.85 34.85
C GLN A 625 0.08 -12.67 35.15
N VAL A 626 -0.98 -12.41 34.40
CA VAL A 626 -2.24 -13.15 34.42
C VAL A 626 -2.62 -13.48 32.99
N VAL A 627 -2.99 -14.73 32.74
CA VAL A 627 -3.57 -15.18 31.49
C VAL A 627 -4.82 -16.00 31.78
N ALA A 628 -5.90 -15.73 31.06
CA ALA A 628 -7.13 -16.51 31.16
C ALA A 628 -7.70 -16.74 29.77
N ASN A 629 -8.17 -17.96 29.56
CA ASN A 629 -8.63 -18.44 28.27
C ASN A 629 -10.07 -18.91 28.37
N LYS A 630 -10.88 -18.62 27.36
CA LYS A 630 -12.24 -19.15 27.26
C LYS A 630 -12.55 -19.47 25.81
N TYR A 631 -12.83 -20.73 25.54
CA TYR A 631 -13.10 -21.21 24.19
C TYR A 631 -14.45 -21.91 24.16
N ASN A 632 -15.23 -21.64 23.11
CA ASN A 632 -16.40 -22.44 22.78
C ASN A 632 -16.47 -22.65 21.27
N PRO A 633 -15.65 -23.58 20.73
CA PRO A 633 -15.60 -23.83 19.30
C PRO A 633 -16.95 -24.26 18.73
N THR A 634 -17.77 -24.97 19.50
CA THR A 634 -19.14 -25.37 19.13
C THR A 634 -20.05 -24.17 18.87
N ASN A 635 -19.79 -23.05 19.55
CA ASN A 635 -20.49 -21.78 19.34
C ASN A 635 -19.63 -20.75 18.58
N PHE A 636 -18.55 -21.20 17.92
CA PHE A 636 -17.71 -20.41 17.02
C PHE A 636 -17.08 -19.16 17.66
N TRP A 637 -16.66 -19.22 18.93
CA TRP A 637 -15.90 -18.13 19.53
C TRP A 637 -14.76 -18.60 20.44
N SER A 638 -13.71 -17.77 20.47
CA SER A 638 -12.55 -17.92 21.34
C SER A 638 -12.21 -16.57 21.98
N GLY A 639 -11.66 -16.61 23.19
CA GLY A 639 -11.33 -15.43 23.97
C GLY A 639 -10.10 -15.65 24.84
N ARG A 640 -9.26 -14.62 24.92
CA ARG A 640 -8.07 -14.60 25.78
C ARG A 640 -7.91 -13.25 26.44
N TRP A 641 -7.70 -13.29 27.74
CA TRP A 641 -7.24 -12.18 28.56
C TRP A 641 -5.77 -12.37 28.88
N ARG A 642 -4.97 -11.32 28.73
CA ARG A 642 -3.57 -11.26 29.18
C ARG A 642 -3.38 -9.95 29.91
N SER A 643 -2.74 -9.98 31.05
CA SER A 643 -2.33 -8.75 31.73
C SER A 643 -0.98 -8.91 32.39
N GLU A 644 -0.15 -7.88 32.27
CA GLU A 644 1.16 -7.80 32.90
C GLU A 644 1.24 -6.51 33.70
N TYR A 645 1.66 -6.63 34.96
CA TYR A 645 1.80 -5.52 35.89
C TYR A 645 3.21 -5.50 36.47
N ILE A 646 3.92 -4.40 36.24
CA ILE A 646 5.21 -4.09 36.84
C ILE A 646 4.94 -3.26 38.09
N VAL A 647 5.17 -3.86 39.26
CA VAL A 647 5.09 -3.21 40.56
C VAL A 647 6.48 -2.75 40.95
N ASP A 648 6.70 -1.44 40.98
CA ASP A 648 7.95 -0.83 41.37
C ASP A 648 7.80 -0.17 42.75
N LEU A 649 8.41 -0.77 43.77
CA LEU A 649 8.32 -0.25 45.13
C LEU A 649 9.24 0.95 45.35
N ASN A 650 10.27 1.16 44.52
CA ASN A 650 11.18 2.31 44.64
C ASN A 650 10.54 3.56 44.01
N ASP A 651 9.98 3.40 42.81
CA ASP A 651 9.29 4.48 42.09
C ASP A 651 7.86 4.71 42.61
N HIS A 652 7.38 3.83 43.50
CA HIS A 652 6.02 3.84 44.03
C HIS A 652 4.96 3.87 42.92
N THR A 653 5.13 3.02 41.89
CA THR A 653 4.17 2.90 40.78
C THR A 653 3.85 1.45 40.42
N ILE A 654 2.63 1.25 39.91
CA ILE A 654 2.24 0.04 39.18
C ILE A 654 2.02 0.45 37.73
N LYS A 655 2.80 -0.13 36.82
CA LYS A 655 2.59 0.03 35.37
C LYS A 655 2.04 -1.27 34.83
N GLY A 656 0.86 -1.21 34.21
CA GLY A 656 0.14 -2.38 33.72
C GLY A 656 -0.12 -2.30 32.23
N THR A 657 -0.23 -3.46 31.59
CA THR A 657 -0.82 -3.58 30.26
C THR A 657 -1.81 -4.73 30.26
N ILE A 658 -3.04 -4.45 29.84
CA ILE A 658 -4.11 -5.44 29.63
C ILE A 658 -4.31 -5.62 28.13
N LEU A 659 -4.31 -6.86 27.66
CA LEU A 659 -4.62 -7.25 26.30
C LEU A 659 -5.80 -8.20 26.30
N VAL A 660 -6.85 -7.84 25.54
CA VAL A 660 -8.04 -8.69 25.38
C VAL A 660 -8.21 -9.03 23.91
N ASN A 661 -8.28 -10.32 23.62
CA ASN A 661 -8.57 -10.86 22.30
C ASN A 661 -9.85 -11.67 22.34
N VAL A 662 -10.77 -11.38 21.43
CA VAL A 662 -12.00 -12.15 21.22
C VAL A 662 -12.17 -12.38 19.74
N HIS A 663 -12.47 -13.61 19.35
CA HIS A 663 -12.71 -13.99 17.96
C HIS A 663 -14.05 -14.73 17.87
N TYR A 664 -14.86 -14.38 16.87
CA TYR A 664 -16.13 -15.02 16.56
C TYR A 664 -16.24 -15.24 15.05
N TYR A 665 -16.60 -16.46 14.63
CA TYR A 665 -16.38 -16.90 13.25
C TYR A 665 -17.54 -17.69 12.59
N GLU A 666 -18.78 -17.62 13.10
CA GLU A 666 -19.89 -18.43 12.57
C GLU A 666 -20.37 -18.02 11.16
N GLN A 667 -20.67 -16.73 10.94
CA GLN A 667 -21.26 -16.20 9.68
C GLN A 667 -20.39 -15.09 9.06
N GLY A 668 -19.20 -14.92 9.60
CA GLY A 668 -18.20 -13.92 9.25
C GLY A 668 -17.07 -14.00 10.27
N ASN A 669 -15.86 -13.69 9.86
CA ASN A 669 -14.68 -13.70 10.73
C ASN A 669 -14.53 -12.32 11.37
N VAL A 670 -14.78 -12.21 12.67
CA VAL A 670 -14.72 -10.95 13.44
C VAL A 670 -13.79 -11.13 14.63
N GLN A 671 -12.76 -10.28 14.71
CA GLN A 671 -11.80 -10.28 15.80
C GLN A 671 -11.81 -8.91 16.50
N LEU A 672 -11.92 -8.92 17.83
CA LEU A 672 -11.56 -7.81 18.69
C LEU A 672 -10.14 -8.05 19.22
N SER A 673 -9.27 -7.05 19.06
CA SER A 673 -7.97 -6.99 19.74
C SER A 673 -7.84 -5.61 20.39
N THR A 674 -7.66 -5.58 21.70
CA THR A 674 -7.52 -4.32 22.46
C THR A 674 -6.29 -4.36 23.35
N THR A 675 -5.73 -3.19 23.61
CA THR A 675 -4.61 -2.99 24.52
C THR A 675 -4.90 -1.77 25.38
N HIS A 676 -4.78 -1.92 26.70
CA HIS A 676 -5.02 -0.86 27.67
C HIS A 676 -3.83 -0.75 28.61
N SER A 677 -3.19 0.41 28.63
CA SER A 677 -2.06 0.69 29.50
C SER A 677 -2.53 1.39 30.76
N ILE A 678 -2.00 0.96 31.90
CA ILE A 678 -2.37 1.41 33.24
C ILE A 678 -1.13 1.99 33.91
N SER A 679 -1.31 3.08 34.65
CA SER A 679 -0.28 3.65 35.53
C SER A 679 -0.93 4.11 36.83
N ILE A 680 -0.69 3.38 37.92
CA ILE A 680 -1.27 3.64 39.24
C ILE A 680 -0.14 4.08 40.18
N ALA A 681 -0.35 5.17 40.92
CA ALA A 681 0.55 5.54 42.02
C ALA A 681 0.32 4.62 43.22
N LEU A 682 1.37 4.01 43.75
CA LEU A 682 1.31 3.19 44.97
C LEU A 682 1.18 4.10 46.19
N PRO A 683 0.09 4.01 46.96
CA PRO A 683 -0.03 4.78 48.19
C PRO A 683 1.09 4.43 49.19
N PRO A 684 1.66 5.40 49.93
CA PRO A 684 2.72 5.15 50.90
C PRO A 684 2.36 4.10 51.96
N ALA A 685 1.07 3.99 52.31
CA ALA A 685 0.53 2.98 53.24
C ALA A 685 0.57 1.53 52.72
N ILE A 686 0.85 1.32 51.43
CA ILE A 686 1.12 -0.01 50.85
C ILE A 686 2.62 -0.33 50.96
N VAL A 687 3.48 0.66 50.70
CA VAL A 687 4.94 0.51 50.73
C VAL A 687 5.45 0.20 52.14
N THR A 688 4.80 0.74 53.17
CA THR A 688 5.17 0.50 54.59
C THR A 688 4.40 -0.65 55.25
N ALA A 689 3.55 -1.38 54.52
CA ALA A 689 2.75 -2.48 55.06
C ALA A 689 3.54 -3.81 55.10
N SER A 690 3.03 -4.82 55.82
CA SER A 690 3.58 -6.17 55.70
C SER A 690 3.42 -6.68 54.26
N PRO A 691 4.32 -7.54 53.75
CA PRO A 691 4.23 -8.07 52.38
C PRO A 691 2.86 -8.66 52.03
N GLU A 692 2.21 -9.37 52.95
CA GLU A 692 0.87 -9.95 52.75
C GLU A 692 -0.20 -8.87 52.59
N SER A 693 -0.18 -7.85 53.45
CA SER A 693 -1.13 -6.73 53.36
C SER A 693 -0.88 -5.88 52.11
N ALA A 694 0.39 -5.69 51.73
CA ALA A 694 0.77 -4.97 50.52
C ALA A 694 0.28 -5.70 49.27
N GLY A 695 0.52 -7.01 49.16
CA GLY A 695 0.06 -7.84 48.04
C GLY A 695 -1.47 -7.76 47.85
N THR A 696 -2.26 -7.93 48.91
CA THR A 696 -3.73 -7.83 48.80
C THR A 696 -4.18 -6.43 48.36
N LYS A 697 -3.57 -5.36 48.89
CA LYS A 697 -3.93 -3.99 48.51
C LYS A 697 -3.52 -3.64 47.07
N ILE A 698 -2.40 -4.17 46.59
CA ILE A 698 -1.95 -4.00 45.19
C ILE A 698 -2.96 -4.64 44.23
N LEU A 699 -3.40 -5.87 44.51
CA LEU A 699 -4.39 -6.54 43.68
C LEU A 699 -5.75 -5.82 43.70
N ALA A 700 -6.17 -5.24 44.83
CA ALA A 700 -7.39 -4.43 44.90
C ALA A 700 -7.32 -3.15 44.04
N LEU A 701 -6.14 -2.53 43.92
CA LEU A 701 -5.94 -1.39 43.02
C LEU A 701 -6.02 -1.83 41.55
N ILE A 702 -5.40 -2.97 41.22
CA ILE A 702 -5.46 -3.56 39.88
C ILE A 702 -6.90 -3.89 39.51
N GLU A 703 -7.63 -4.58 40.38
CA GLU A 703 -9.04 -4.96 40.21
C GLU A 703 -9.93 -3.73 39.96
N THR A 704 -9.68 -2.63 40.66
CA THR A 704 -10.43 -1.37 40.48
C THR A 704 -10.23 -0.80 39.07
N GLU A 705 -9.00 -0.79 38.55
CA GLU A 705 -8.73 -0.29 37.19
C GLU A 705 -9.21 -1.26 36.11
N GLU A 706 -9.06 -2.57 36.30
CA GLU A 706 -9.59 -3.59 35.41
C GLU A 706 -11.13 -3.50 35.30
N GLY A 707 -11.81 -3.27 36.42
CA GLY A 707 -13.26 -3.07 36.44
C GLY A 707 -13.70 -1.82 35.66
N LYS A 708 -12.94 -0.72 35.75
CA LYS A 708 -13.20 0.49 34.92
C LYS A 708 -13.04 0.17 33.44
N TYR A 709 -11.97 -0.54 33.08
CA TYR A 709 -11.71 -0.91 31.70
C TYR A 709 -12.79 -1.86 31.14
N GLN A 710 -13.20 -2.87 31.91
CA GLN A 710 -14.28 -3.77 31.55
C GLN A 710 -15.60 -3.03 31.32
N ASN A 711 -15.96 -2.09 32.20
CA ASN A 711 -17.16 -1.27 32.03
C ASN A 711 -17.09 -0.42 30.75
N SER A 712 -15.93 0.21 30.50
CA SER A 712 -15.71 0.97 29.27
C SER A 712 -15.83 0.11 28.01
N LEU A 713 -15.33 -1.13 28.04
CA LEU A 713 -15.49 -2.07 26.93
C LEU A 713 -16.96 -2.45 26.73
N ASN A 714 -17.69 -2.73 27.80
CA ASN A 714 -19.13 -3.04 27.73
C ASN A 714 -19.92 -1.88 27.12
N ASP A 715 -19.66 -0.64 27.54
CA ASP A 715 -20.31 0.55 27.00
C ASP A 715 -20.01 0.73 25.51
N THR A 716 -18.74 0.53 25.11
CA THR A 716 -18.31 0.58 23.71
C THR A 716 -19.02 -0.49 22.88
N TYR A 717 -19.14 -1.71 23.40
CA TYR A 717 -19.85 -2.81 22.74
C TYR A 717 -21.34 -2.50 22.55
N HIS A 718 -21.98 -1.96 23.59
CA HIS A 718 -23.37 -1.51 23.50
C HIS A 718 -23.54 -0.43 22.42
N GLU A 719 -22.67 0.57 22.37
CA GLU A 719 -22.72 1.63 21.36
C GLU A 719 -22.45 1.10 19.93
N MET A 720 -21.46 0.22 19.76
CA MET A 720 -21.14 -0.40 18.47
C MET A 720 -22.29 -1.25 17.93
N SER A 721 -23.00 -1.97 18.80
CA SER A 721 -24.16 -2.78 18.41
C SER A 721 -25.33 -1.94 17.89
N GLU A 722 -25.58 -0.78 18.51
CA GLU A 722 -26.69 0.13 18.17
C GLU A 722 -26.40 1.02 16.96
N LYS A 723 -25.14 1.49 16.78
CA LYS A 723 -24.78 2.43 15.70
C LYS A 723 -24.02 1.75 14.56
N THR A 724 -22.87 1.15 14.85
CA THR A 724 -21.88 0.71 13.86
C THR A 724 -22.35 -0.54 13.11
N PHE A 725 -22.75 -1.59 13.83
CA PHE A 725 -23.24 -2.83 13.20
C PHE A 725 -24.60 -2.65 12.53
N LYS A 726 -25.46 -1.77 13.07
CA LYS A 726 -26.76 -1.42 12.46
C LYS A 726 -26.58 -0.67 11.13
N SER A 727 -25.55 0.17 11.03
CA SER A 727 -25.18 0.88 9.80
C SER A 727 -24.52 -0.06 8.78
N LEU A 728 -23.63 -0.95 9.21
CA LEU A 728 -23.03 -2.01 8.37
C LEU A 728 -24.09 -2.98 7.81
N ARG A 729 -25.09 -3.38 8.61
CA ARG A 729 -26.22 -4.21 8.16
C ARG A 729 -27.13 -3.53 7.12
N ARG A 730 -27.12 -2.20 7.03
CA ARG A 730 -27.83 -1.45 5.97
C ARG A 730 -27.03 -1.39 4.66
N ALA A 731 -25.71 -1.55 4.71
CA ALA A 731 -24.83 -1.48 3.55
C ALA A 731 -24.58 -2.83 2.85
N LEU A 732 -24.81 -3.96 3.53
CA LEU A 732 -24.67 -5.30 2.97
C LEU A 732 -26.06 -5.90 2.67
N PRO A 733 -26.37 -6.32 1.43
CA PRO A 733 -27.65 -6.92 1.12
C PRO A 733 -27.76 -8.28 1.83
N MET A 734 -28.73 -8.41 2.73
CA MET A 734 -29.12 -9.71 3.29
C MET A 734 -29.73 -10.58 2.19
N THR A 735 -28.93 -11.38 1.51
CA THR A 735 -29.46 -12.61 0.90
C THR A 735 -29.84 -13.52 2.06
N ARG A 736 -31.13 -13.60 2.41
CA ARG A 736 -31.68 -14.54 3.41
C ARG A 736 -31.52 -16.02 3.01
N SER A 737 -30.73 -16.32 2.00
CA SER A 737 -30.30 -17.65 1.61
C SER A 737 -28.91 -17.91 2.17
N LYS A 738 -28.77 -18.95 3.01
CA LYS A 738 -27.46 -19.47 3.45
C LYS A 738 -26.60 -19.73 2.21
N LEU A 739 -25.40 -19.17 2.19
CA LEU A 739 -24.38 -19.58 1.24
C LEU A 739 -23.84 -20.93 1.73
N ASP A 740 -24.25 -21.98 1.04
CA ASP A 740 -23.90 -23.35 1.38
C ASP A 740 -22.47 -23.62 0.82
N TRP A 741 -21.47 -23.37 1.66
CA TRP A 741 -20.05 -23.47 1.27
C TRP A 741 -19.68 -24.88 0.80
N GLU A 742 -20.36 -25.93 1.29
CA GLU A 742 -20.21 -27.30 0.79
C GLU A 742 -20.73 -27.44 -0.65
N LYS A 743 -21.85 -26.78 -1.00
CA LYS A 743 -22.29 -26.73 -2.40
C LYS A 743 -21.31 -25.96 -3.28
N VAL A 744 -20.74 -24.85 -2.80
CA VAL A 744 -19.77 -24.07 -3.56
C VAL A 744 -18.49 -24.88 -3.82
N LEU A 745 -18.00 -25.63 -2.83
CA LEU A 745 -16.91 -26.59 -2.98
C LEU A 745 -17.29 -27.76 -3.92
N GLY A 746 -18.50 -28.28 -3.80
CA GLY A 746 -19.05 -29.32 -4.69
C GLY A 746 -19.22 -28.86 -6.14
N TYR A 747 -19.54 -27.58 -6.38
CA TYR A 747 -19.56 -26.99 -7.72
C TYR A 747 -18.15 -26.84 -8.29
N LYS A 748 -17.15 -26.57 -7.46
CA LYS A 748 -15.74 -26.49 -7.86
C LYS A 748 -15.18 -27.87 -8.21
N LEU A 749 -15.42 -28.87 -7.36
CA LEU A 749 -15.10 -30.29 -7.62
C LEU A 749 -15.88 -30.85 -8.82
N GLY A 750 -17.16 -30.48 -8.98
CA GLY A 750 -17.98 -30.87 -10.13
C GLY A 750 -17.51 -30.22 -11.44
N ALA A 751 -17.05 -28.97 -11.40
CA ALA A 751 -16.43 -28.29 -12.54
C ALA A 751 -15.06 -28.90 -12.89
N GLU A 752 -14.25 -29.26 -11.89
CA GLU A 752 -12.97 -29.93 -12.08
C GLU A 752 -13.13 -31.37 -12.61
N LEU A 753 -14.11 -32.15 -12.11
CA LEU A 753 -14.44 -33.51 -12.58
C LEU A 753 -15.10 -33.53 -13.96
N SER A 754 -15.83 -32.49 -14.35
CA SER A 754 -16.37 -32.35 -15.71
C SER A 754 -15.32 -31.86 -16.70
N SER A 755 -14.36 -31.04 -16.24
CA SER A 755 -13.20 -30.64 -17.05
C SER A 755 -12.21 -31.79 -17.31
N SER A 756 -12.10 -32.77 -16.40
CA SER A 756 -11.19 -33.92 -16.56
C SER A 756 -11.79 -35.07 -17.39
N LYS A 757 -13.12 -35.17 -17.51
CA LYS A 757 -13.79 -36.19 -18.36
C LYS A 757 -13.72 -35.91 -19.87
N GLY A 758 -13.29 -34.72 -20.29
CA GLY A 758 -13.12 -34.39 -21.71
C GLY A 758 -11.86 -34.97 -22.39
N ALA A 759 -10.97 -35.61 -21.63
CA ALA A 759 -9.65 -36.04 -22.14
C ALA A 759 -9.46 -37.56 -22.29
N PHE A 760 -10.44 -38.40 -21.94
CA PHE A 760 -10.29 -39.86 -22.00
C PHE A 760 -11.55 -40.61 -22.45
N THR A 761 -12.20 -40.23 -23.56
CA THR A 761 -13.08 -41.15 -24.32
C THR A 761 -13.19 -40.74 -25.80
N SER A 762 -12.18 -41.06 -26.60
CA SER A 762 -12.37 -41.27 -28.05
C SER A 762 -11.32 -42.25 -28.56
N GLY A 763 -11.65 -43.54 -28.50
CA GLY A 763 -10.81 -44.59 -29.05
C GLY A 763 -11.26 -45.97 -28.58
N SER A 764 -12.27 -46.54 -29.25
CA SER A 764 -12.51 -47.97 -29.49
C SER A 764 -14.01 -48.32 -29.48
N SER A 765 -14.66 -48.25 -30.65
CA SER A 765 -15.56 -49.24 -31.29
C SER A 765 -16.38 -48.55 -32.35
#